data_AF-F1L0M4-F1
#
_entry.id   AF-F1L0M4-F1
#
_cell.length_a   1.000
_cell.length_b   1.000
_cell.length_c   1.000
_cell.angle_alpha   90.00
_cell.angle_beta   90.00
_cell.angle_gamma   90.00
#
_symmetry.space_group_name_H-M   'P 1'
#
loop_
_entity.id
_entity.type
_entity.pdbx_description
1 polymer ?
#
loop_
_entity_poly.entity_id
_entity_poly.type
_entity_poly.pdbx_seq_one_letter_code
_entity_poly.pdbx_strand_id
1 'polypeptide(L)'
;MGELFVHRNALFEDEGLTVDNFAMNNREGILAVARRTDREEEEMSEAVIEFWNVIGQPIFHLKTIPLGVDGAQSLLWIEDSDSLLAAHMDGSITVHHTHSPKFFRSQVCATPIWCLAAITTHSFCAGTDSGAVFFLDFIGDQLNVIRTVNIGFGSRVLSLASDGVLLAVGSLDVIHMIDAASTSIRRTLRLPRVEKRKPTVVWCLSFIEGTLTSGDSRGCVCFWNPANGALVQTVQTHQADVLSMCVVRDVVYASGVDPSIARLSHNKERTLWRVEHRRVLHNNDVRALVASRTALFSGGAEHHFVASTKNNHHNALKLTPCKVASEANLFLYEYLNRIVIWRTALAEEGASSKRSIALRKEPEKLLEIRPKNKEYIFSSAISDDGCIMAIAKLNSVVVYSLDGLSNVRAPDVRVLDTLPIRASALVFCSHTLVVASDAFTLRVICVYDRSTSEARCFTSQDDAGEVIRLHAGHDALKVVVLTTRNDIYVADLKSESLRRLCLDVGSVFMDVQFMNDTTLFVLCADHQRTVLEYSLSDNSLSGKAISKEALSMASDEFVVDMEAHPEGTILVGSRGTLRIIDTHQTKRTMLLVDEGTGAVPGMQRPDRCFAARWLPGRSLLLCVPRLLSEPSLGAFRAKRYGQN
;
A
#
# COMPACT_ATOMS: atom_id res chain seq x y z
N MET A 1 -15.49 -31.07 22.86
CA MET A 1 -15.01 -29.77 22.32
C MET A 1 -16.24 -28.95 21.97
N GLY A 2 -16.27 -27.67 22.34
CA GLY A 2 -17.39 -26.78 21.99
C GLY A 2 -17.37 -26.44 20.50
N GLU A 3 -18.54 -26.14 19.93
CA GLU A 3 -18.68 -25.65 18.56
C GLU A 3 -18.02 -24.26 18.44
N LEU A 4 -17.30 -24.01 17.34
CA LEU A 4 -16.76 -22.69 16.98
C LEU A 4 -17.76 -22.02 16.03
N PHE A 5 -18.31 -20.88 16.42
CA PHE A 5 -19.24 -20.13 15.57
C PHE A 5 -18.48 -19.13 14.71
N VAL A 6 -18.70 -19.14 13.39
CA VAL A 6 -18.02 -18.21 12.46
C VAL A 6 -19.04 -17.28 11.79
N HIS A 7 -18.98 -15.99 12.13
CA HIS A 7 -19.70 -14.90 11.51
C HIS A 7 -18.95 -14.43 10.25
N ARG A 8 -19.39 -14.89 9.08
CA ARG A 8 -18.87 -14.38 7.81
C ARG A 8 -19.61 -13.11 7.39
N ASN A 9 -18.90 -11.99 7.29
CA ASN A 9 -19.48 -10.74 6.81
C ASN A 9 -18.78 -10.24 5.54
N ALA A 10 -19.52 -9.58 4.66
CA ALA A 10 -18.99 -8.90 3.48
C ALA A 10 -19.41 -7.42 3.46
N LEU A 11 -19.32 -6.79 4.64
CA LEU A 11 -19.81 -5.43 4.90
C LEU A 11 -18.75 -4.35 4.67
N PHE A 12 -17.48 -4.74 4.44
CA PHE A 12 -16.42 -3.80 4.13
C PHE A 12 -16.53 -3.34 2.67
N GLU A 13 -16.72 -2.04 2.46
CA GLU A 13 -16.86 -1.39 1.16
C GLU A 13 -15.51 -0.83 0.70
N ASP A 14 -14.76 -1.60 -0.08
CA ASP A 14 -13.40 -1.19 -0.43
C ASP A 14 -13.36 0.07 -1.31
N GLU A 15 -12.43 0.96 -1.00
CA GLU A 15 -12.21 2.21 -1.72
C GLU A 15 -11.29 1.93 -2.92
N GLY A 16 -11.80 2.15 -4.13
CA GLY A 16 -11.05 1.98 -5.36
C GLY A 16 -9.99 3.06 -5.52
N LEU A 17 -8.72 2.69 -5.28
CA LEU A 17 -7.55 3.54 -5.49
C LEU A 17 -6.74 3.05 -6.69
N THR A 18 -6.82 3.74 -7.81
CA THR A 18 -6.02 3.41 -9.00
C THR A 18 -4.57 3.69 -8.79
N VAL A 19 -3.73 2.90 -9.47
CA VAL A 19 -2.28 3.04 -9.43
C VAL A 19 -1.84 3.93 -10.58
N ASP A 20 -1.32 5.10 -10.24
CA ASP A 20 -0.87 6.08 -11.23
C ASP A 20 0.65 5.97 -11.48
N ASN A 21 1.46 5.66 -10.46
CA ASN A 21 2.92 5.59 -10.60
C ASN A 21 3.57 4.62 -9.59
N PHE A 22 4.76 4.12 -9.95
CA PHE A 22 5.61 3.31 -9.10
C PHE A 22 7.04 3.84 -9.05
N ALA A 23 7.66 3.74 -7.87
CA ALA A 23 9.11 3.89 -7.74
C ALA A 23 9.68 2.81 -6.80
N MET A 24 10.76 2.16 -7.21
CA MET A 24 11.39 1.08 -6.46
C MET A 24 12.71 1.51 -5.82
N ASN A 25 12.83 1.33 -4.51
CA ASN A 25 14.11 1.36 -3.81
C ASN A 25 14.68 -0.06 -3.76
N ASN A 26 15.58 -0.38 -4.68
CA ASN A 26 16.18 -1.72 -4.77
C ASN A 26 17.09 -2.08 -3.58
N ARG A 27 17.60 -1.08 -2.85
CA ARG A 27 18.49 -1.31 -1.71
C ARG A 27 17.71 -1.73 -0.47
N GLU A 28 16.63 -1.02 -0.18
CA GLU A 28 15.76 -1.32 0.97
C GLU A 28 14.67 -2.36 0.62
N GLY A 29 14.48 -2.67 -0.66
CA GLY A 29 13.41 -3.56 -1.11
C GLY A 29 12.02 -2.98 -0.80
N ILE A 30 11.87 -1.67 -1.04
CA ILE A 30 10.64 -0.93 -0.78
C ILE A 30 10.09 -0.38 -2.09
N LEU A 31 8.81 -0.64 -2.32
CA LEU A 31 8.05 -0.11 -3.45
C LEU A 31 7.17 1.04 -2.97
N ALA A 32 7.37 2.22 -3.54
CA ALA A 32 6.45 3.34 -3.40
C ALA A 32 5.40 3.29 -4.51
N VAL A 33 4.14 3.46 -4.14
CA VAL A 33 2.98 3.40 -5.04
C VAL A 33 2.17 4.68 -4.89
N ALA A 34 2.12 5.49 -5.95
CA ALA A 34 1.21 6.63 -6.00
C ALA A 34 -0.17 6.14 -6.41
N ARG A 35 -1.18 6.44 -5.59
CA ARG A 35 -2.56 6.06 -5.85
C ARG A 35 -3.51 7.23 -5.73
N ARG A 36 -4.64 7.13 -6.43
CA ARG A 36 -5.71 8.14 -6.41
C ARG A 36 -7.07 7.49 -6.54
N THR A 37 -8.08 8.09 -5.91
CA THR A 37 -9.47 7.65 -6.04
C THR A 37 -10.04 7.96 -7.43
N ASP A 38 -10.80 7.02 -8.00
CA ASP A 38 -11.42 7.19 -9.33
C ASP A 38 -12.69 8.05 -9.35
N ARG A 39 -13.29 8.35 -8.19
CA ARG A 39 -14.59 9.04 -8.16
C ARG A 39 -14.42 10.55 -8.39
N GLU A 40 -14.73 10.98 -9.60
CA GLU A 40 -14.89 12.38 -10.03
C GLU A 40 -16.16 13.07 -9.45
N GLU A 41 -16.75 12.57 -8.36
CA GLU A 41 -17.64 13.42 -7.58
C GLU A 41 -16.74 14.44 -6.88
N GLU A 42 -16.85 15.71 -7.30
CA GLU A 42 -15.95 16.86 -7.10
C GLU A 42 -15.44 17.12 -5.65
N GLU A 43 -15.83 16.31 -4.66
CA GLU A 43 -15.47 16.46 -3.26
C GLU A 43 -14.69 15.28 -2.63
N MET A 44 -14.31 14.25 -3.39
CA MET A 44 -13.76 12.98 -2.85
C MET A 44 -12.41 12.55 -3.45
N SER A 45 -11.73 13.39 -4.23
CA SER A 45 -10.42 13.03 -4.81
C SER A 45 -9.33 12.98 -3.73
N GLU A 46 -9.05 11.78 -3.22
CA GLU A 46 -7.94 11.54 -2.32
C GLU A 46 -6.81 10.85 -3.07
N ALA A 47 -5.60 11.39 -2.92
CA ALA A 47 -4.39 10.77 -3.38
C ALA A 47 -3.49 10.40 -2.19
N VAL A 48 -2.81 9.27 -2.34
CA VAL A 48 -1.94 8.72 -1.31
C VAL A 48 -0.67 8.15 -1.94
N ILE A 49 0.41 8.14 -1.17
CA ILE A 49 1.60 7.33 -1.45
C ILE A 49 1.61 6.18 -0.44
N GLU A 50 1.62 4.96 -0.94
CA GLU A 50 1.79 3.77 -0.11
C GLU A 50 3.21 3.23 -0.25
N PHE A 51 3.81 2.86 0.88
CA PHE A 51 5.05 2.11 0.90
C PHE A 51 4.77 0.63 1.16
N TRP A 52 5.39 -0.22 0.36
CA TRP A 52 5.20 -1.66 0.37
C TRP A 52 6.55 -2.36 0.52
N ASN A 53 6.61 -3.34 1.40
CA ASN A 53 7.78 -4.20 1.50
C ASN A 53 7.70 -5.27 0.40
N VAL A 54 8.74 -5.35 -0.42
CA VAL A 54 8.86 -6.34 -1.50
C VAL A 54 10.01 -7.34 -1.27
N ILE A 55 10.59 -7.35 -0.08
CA ILE A 55 11.56 -8.35 0.36
C ILE A 55 10.80 -9.60 0.77
N GLY A 56 10.98 -10.67 0.00
CA GLY A 56 10.33 -11.95 0.29
C GLY A 56 8.89 -12.00 -0.20
N GLN A 57 8.12 -12.92 0.36
CA GLN A 57 6.71 -13.13 0.00
C GLN A 57 5.91 -13.53 1.25
N PRO A 58 4.69 -13.00 1.43
CA PRO A 58 3.97 -12.10 0.52
C PRO A 58 4.48 -10.66 0.57
N ILE A 59 4.15 -9.88 -0.46
CA ILE A 59 4.35 -8.43 -0.48
C ILE A 59 3.27 -7.80 0.38
N PHE A 60 3.66 -6.95 1.32
CA PHE A 60 2.73 -6.37 2.30
C PHE A 60 2.92 -4.86 2.47
N HIS A 61 1.84 -4.22 2.89
CA HIS A 61 1.77 -2.77 3.11
C HIS A 61 2.49 -2.36 4.40
N LEU A 62 3.33 -1.33 4.33
CA LEU A 62 4.07 -0.77 5.47
C LEU A 62 3.39 0.46 6.05
N LYS A 63 3.24 1.52 5.22
CA LYS A 63 2.65 2.79 5.65
C LYS A 63 2.02 3.56 4.49
N THR A 64 1.19 4.54 4.81
CA THR A 64 0.53 5.41 3.83
C THR A 64 0.79 6.88 4.18
N ILE A 65 1.06 7.70 3.17
CA ILE A 65 1.17 9.15 3.26
C ILE A 65 0.02 9.77 2.47
N PRO A 66 -0.88 10.55 3.11
CA PRO A 66 -1.91 11.28 2.40
C PRO A 66 -1.32 12.50 1.67
N LEU A 67 -1.69 12.67 0.41
CA LEU A 67 -1.35 13.84 -0.41
C LEU A 67 -2.54 14.80 -0.59
N GLY A 68 -3.73 14.41 -0.14
CA GLY A 68 -4.95 15.18 -0.37
C GLY A 68 -5.30 15.23 -1.86
N VAL A 69 -5.60 16.43 -2.36
CA VAL A 69 -6.05 16.66 -3.76
C VAL A 69 -4.88 16.72 -4.75
N ASP A 70 -3.67 17.03 -4.28
CA ASP A 70 -2.55 17.42 -5.14
C ASP A 70 -2.02 16.27 -6.03
N GLY A 71 -2.32 15.02 -5.67
CA GLY A 71 -1.91 13.83 -6.43
C GLY A 71 -0.39 13.64 -6.48
N ALA A 72 0.10 12.47 -6.92
CA ALA A 72 1.50 12.32 -7.32
C ALA A 72 1.56 11.78 -8.74
N GLN A 73 2.07 12.58 -9.67
CA GLN A 73 2.18 12.21 -11.09
C GLN A 73 3.43 11.37 -11.37
N SER A 74 4.51 11.67 -10.64
CA SER A 74 5.79 10.99 -10.79
C SER A 74 6.43 10.77 -9.43
N LEU A 75 6.99 9.58 -9.26
CA LEU A 75 7.77 9.19 -8.08
C LEU A 75 9.21 8.89 -8.49
N LEU A 76 10.17 9.28 -7.67
CA LEU A 76 11.59 9.00 -7.92
C LEU A 76 12.34 8.84 -6.61
N TRP A 77 13.02 7.70 -6.43
CA TRP A 77 13.91 7.50 -5.30
C TRP A 77 15.26 8.18 -5.54
N ILE A 78 15.78 8.83 -4.50
CA ILE A 78 17.15 9.33 -4.47
C ILE A 78 18.08 8.14 -4.23
N GLU A 79 18.99 7.89 -5.16
CA GLU A 79 19.93 6.76 -5.08
C GLU A 79 20.74 6.82 -3.77
N ASP A 80 20.99 5.65 -3.18
CA ASP A 80 21.69 5.48 -1.89
C ASP A 80 21.06 6.11 -0.64
N SER A 81 19.79 6.53 -0.70
CA SER A 81 19.06 7.09 0.44
C SER A 81 17.69 6.44 0.69
N ASP A 82 17.04 6.84 1.79
CA ASP A 82 15.65 6.50 2.15
C ASP A 82 14.66 7.59 1.69
N SER A 83 15.10 8.52 0.83
CA SER A 83 14.32 9.68 0.38
C SER A 83 13.63 9.42 -0.96
N LEU A 84 12.32 9.66 -0.97
CA LEU A 84 11.45 9.62 -2.14
C LEU A 84 11.03 11.03 -2.54
N LEU A 85 11.22 11.38 -3.81
CA LEU A 85 10.67 12.57 -4.45
C LEU A 85 9.30 12.26 -5.06
N ALA A 86 8.31 13.10 -4.80
CA ALA A 86 7.00 13.04 -5.42
C ALA A 86 6.65 14.37 -6.07
N ALA A 87 6.29 14.35 -7.36
CA ALA A 87 5.90 15.52 -8.13
C ALA A 87 4.37 15.66 -8.17
N HIS A 88 3.89 16.90 -7.95
CA HIS A 88 2.47 17.20 -7.77
C HIS A 88 1.88 18.07 -8.89
N MET A 89 0.55 18.08 -8.95
CA MET A 89 -0.21 18.87 -9.94
C MET A 89 -0.16 20.38 -9.69
N ASP A 90 0.17 20.81 -8.47
CA ASP A 90 0.29 22.23 -8.13
C ASP A 90 1.69 22.82 -8.45
N GLY A 91 2.59 22.01 -9.01
CA GLY A 91 3.96 22.43 -9.34
C GLY A 91 4.93 22.40 -8.17
N SER A 92 4.56 21.77 -7.06
CA SER A 92 5.46 21.46 -5.95
C SER A 92 6.07 20.07 -6.08
N ILE A 93 7.19 19.86 -5.39
CA ILE A 93 7.80 18.55 -5.18
C ILE A 93 7.89 18.32 -3.68
N THR A 94 7.42 17.17 -3.22
CA THR A 94 7.61 16.73 -1.83
C THR A 94 8.73 15.70 -1.73
N VAL A 95 9.41 15.74 -0.59
CA VAL A 95 10.45 14.79 -0.20
C VAL A 95 9.91 14.02 1.00
N HIS A 96 9.79 12.71 0.86
CA HIS A 96 9.32 11.80 1.90
C HIS A 96 10.43 10.83 2.29
N HIS A 97 10.51 10.48 3.56
CA HIS A 97 11.43 9.45 4.04
C HIS A 97 10.69 8.17 4.39
N THR A 98 11.30 7.01 4.12
CA THR A 98 10.73 5.70 4.45
C THR A 98 10.43 5.57 5.94
N HIS A 99 11.37 5.95 6.79
CA HIS A 99 11.32 5.66 8.23
C HIS A 99 10.83 6.82 9.09
N SER A 100 10.69 8.01 8.50
CA SER A 100 10.25 9.21 9.21
C SER A 100 8.87 9.65 8.72
N PRO A 101 8.01 10.16 9.62
CA PRO A 101 6.75 10.79 9.23
C PRO A 101 6.98 12.20 8.64
N LYS A 102 8.18 12.78 8.82
CA LYS A 102 8.50 14.12 8.32
C LYS A 102 8.59 14.10 6.80
N PHE A 103 8.09 15.16 6.20
CA PHE A 103 8.23 15.43 4.78
C PHE A 103 8.50 16.90 4.57
N PHE A 104 9.16 17.22 3.46
CA PHE A 104 9.43 18.59 3.05
C PHE A 104 8.71 18.85 1.74
N ARG A 105 8.16 20.05 1.58
CA ARG A 105 7.52 20.49 0.34
C ARG A 105 8.27 21.70 -0.20
N SER A 106 8.69 21.63 -1.46
CA SER A 106 9.33 22.74 -2.16
C SER A 106 8.48 23.14 -3.35
N GLN A 107 8.11 24.42 -3.43
CA GLN A 107 7.42 24.96 -4.60
C GLN A 107 8.44 25.24 -5.70
N VAL A 108 8.35 24.51 -6.82
CA VAL A 108 9.29 24.65 -7.94
C VAL A 108 8.74 25.59 -9.01
N CYS A 109 7.46 25.45 -9.36
CA CYS A 109 6.80 26.27 -10.38
C CYS A 109 5.30 26.41 -10.11
N ALA A 110 4.62 27.30 -10.83
CA ALA A 110 3.16 27.51 -10.70
C ALA A 110 2.32 26.60 -11.63
N THR A 111 2.92 25.57 -12.22
CA THR A 111 2.28 24.67 -13.20
C THR A 111 2.52 23.22 -12.80
N PRO A 112 1.64 22.28 -13.19
CA PRO A 112 1.84 20.86 -12.91
C PRO A 112 3.22 20.34 -13.33
N ILE A 113 3.81 19.50 -12.47
CA ILE A 113 5.00 18.71 -12.80
C ILE A 113 4.53 17.30 -13.12
N TRP A 114 4.78 16.84 -14.35
CA TRP A 114 4.28 15.56 -14.84
C TRP A 114 5.26 14.41 -14.64
N CYS A 115 6.55 14.69 -14.71
CA CYS A 115 7.59 13.66 -14.74
C CYS A 115 8.87 14.11 -14.05
N LEU A 116 9.57 13.13 -13.46
CA LEU A 116 10.87 13.27 -12.83
C LEU A 116 11.88 12.30 -13.46
N ALA A 117 13.15 12.67 -13.49
CA ALA A 117 14.24 11.76 -13.85
C ALA A 117 15.51 12.08 -13.05
N ALA A 118 16.25 11.06 -12.63
CA ALA A 118 17.55 11.24 -12.00
C ALA A 118 18.65 11.40 -13.07
N ILE A 119 19.55 12.35 -12.88
CA ILE A 119 20.78 12.49 -13.69
C ILE A 119 21.94 11.81 -12.96
N THR A 120 22.09 12.13 -11.67
CA THR A 120 23.09 11.57 -10.76
C THR A 120 22.40 11.21 -9.45
N THR A 121 23.17 10.84 -8.43
CA THR A 121 22.65 10.51 -7.09
C THR A 121 21.92 11.70 -6.44
N HIS A 122 22.33 12.94 -6.71
CA HIS A 122 21.76 14.15 -6.07
C HIS A 122 21.21 15.18 -7.05
N SER A 123 21.37 14.98 -8.36
CA SER A 123 20.86 15.88 -9.40
C SER A 123 19.71 15.23 -10.16
N PHE A 124 18.61 15.98 -10.31
CA PHE A 124 17.35 15.52 -10.88
C PHE A 124 16.82 16.49 -11.92
N CYS A 125 15.87 16.02 -12.72
CA CYS A 125 15.10 16.85 -13.63
C CYS A 125 13.61 16.73 -13.37
N ALA A 126 12.89 17.84 -13.51
CA ALA A 126 11.44 17.91 -13.44
C ALA A 126 10.86 18.55 -14.71
N GLY A 127 9.89 17.87 -15.33
CA GLY A 127 9.22 18.30 -16.55
C GLY A 127 7.82 18.84 -16.27
N THR A 128 7.48 19.99 -16.84
CA THR A 128 6.24 20.71 -16.52
C THR A 128 5.26 20.80 -17.68
N ASP A 129 4.02 21.19 -17.35
CA ASP A 129 2.98 21.49 -18.34
C ASP A 129 3.35 22.68 -19.25
N SER A 130 4.14 23.63 -18.75
CA SER A 130 4.54 24.83 -19.50
C SER A 130 5.64 24.58 -20.54
N GLY A 131 6.24 23.40 -20.59
CA GLY A 131 7.38 23.11 -21.46
C GLY A 131 8.74 23.48 -20.87
N ALA A 132 8.77 23.73 -19.56
CA ALA A 132 10.00 23.94 -18.83
C ALA A 132 10.53 22.61 -18.30
N VAL A 133 11.85 22.45 -18.34
CA VAL A 133 12.59 21.38 -17.69
C VAL A 133 13.49 22.03 -16.65
N PHE A 134 13.22 21.73 -15.39
CA PHE A 134 14.00 22.23 -14.26
C PHE A 134 15.08 21.21 -13.90
N PHE A 135 16.32 21.67 -13.74
CA PHE A 135 17.44 20.91 -13.19
C PHE A 135 17.55 21.25 -11.71
N LEU A 136 17.45 20.23 -10.87
CA LEU A 136 17.33 20.34 -9.43
C LEU A 136 18.50 19.61 -8.76
N ASP A 137 19.02 20.18 -7.68
CA ASP A 137 19.92 19.48 -6.76
C ASP A 137 19.25 19.30 -5.40
N PHE A 138 19.46 18.13 -4.80
CA PHE A 138 19.01 17.82 -3.46
C PHE A 138 20.17 17.96 -2.47
N ILE A 139 20.11 18.97 -1.59
CA ILE A 139 21.15 19.26 -0.60
C ILE A 139 20.47 19.56 0.74
N GLY A 140 20.79 18.77 1.77
CA GLY A 140 20.34 19.01 3.14
C GLY A 140 18.82 19.10 3.30
N ASP A 141 18.09 18.12 2.74
CA ASP A 141 16.62 18.06 2.71
C ASP A 141 15.90 19.20 1.98
N GLN A 142 16.64 19.97 1.17
CA GLN A 142 16.09 21.02 0.33
C GLN A 142 16.36 20.76 -1.15
N LEU A 143 15.35 21.02 -1.97
CA LEU A 143 15.44 20.98 -3.43
C LEU A 143 15.75 22.38 -3.96
N ASN A 144 16.91 22.51 -4.61
CA ASN A 144 17.37 23.76 -5.19
C ASN A 144 17.27 23.70 -6.72
N VAL A 145 16.67 24.73 -7.31
CA VAL A 145 16.64 24.89 -8.77
C VAL A 145 17.95 25.49 -9.23
N ILE A 146 18.72 24.74 -10.03
CA ILE A 146 20.02 25.18 -10.54
C ILE A 146 19.84 25.90 -11.89
N ARG A 147 19.10 25.27 -12.80
CA ARG A 147 18.92 25.72 -14.19
C ARG A 147 17.54 25.36 -14.71
N THR A 148 17.08 26.12 -15.70
CA THR A 148 15.82 25.87 -16.40
C THR A 148 16.06 25.89 -17.90
N VAL A 149 15.55 24.88 -18.61
CA VAL A 149 15.58 24.80 -20.07
C VAL A 149 14.15 24.76 -20.58
N ASN A 150 13.81 25.65 -21.53
CA ASN A 150 12.49 25.65 -22.17
C ASN A 150 12.59 24.98 -23.53
N ILE A 151 11.76 23.95 -23.76
CA ILE A 151 11.75 23.22 -25.05
C ILE A 151 10.87 23.89 -26.12
N GLY A 152 9.99 24.82 -25.71
CA GLY A 152 9.17 25.62 -26.61
C GLY A 152 7.82 26.00 -26.01
N PHE A 153 7.21 27.09 -26.49
CA PHE A 153 5.90 27.54 -26.02
C PHE A 153 4.80 26.55 -26.39
N GLY A 154 3.91 26.23 -25.44
CA GLY A 154 2.75 25.33 -25.65
C GLY A 154 3.10 23.85 -25.81
N SER A 155 4.33 23.44 -25.49
CA SER A 155 4.78 22.05 -25.54
C SER A 155 4.82 21.47 -24.12
N ARG A 156 3.99 20.48 -23.80
CA ARG A 156 3.98 19.83 -22.47
C ARG A 156 5.11 18.82 -22.36
N VAL A 157 5.84 18.81 -21.24
CA VAL A 157 6.80 17.74 -20.95
C VAL A 157 6.07 16.62 -20.24
N LEU A 158 5.94 15.46 -20.89
CA LEU A 158 5.16 14.34 -20.37
C LEU A 158 6.02 13.17 -19.90
N SER A 159 7.23 13.05 -20.44
CA SER A 159 8.18 12.01 -20.05
C SER A 159 9.61 12.53 -20.04
N LEU A 160 10.39 12.01 -19.11
CA LEU A 160 11.81 12.26 -18.97
C LEU A 160 12.55 10.95 -18.77
N ALA A 161 13.74 10.85 -19.36
CA ALA A 161 14.71 9.80 -19.06
C ALA A 161 16.11 10.36 -19.19
N SER A 162 17.05 9.84 -18.40
CA SER A 162 18.45 10.26 -18.43
C SER A 162 19.37 9.05 -18.42
N ASP A 163 20.51 9.15 -19.12
CA ASP A 163 21.63 8.21 -19.02
C ASP A 163 22.81 8.80 -18.22
N GLY A 164 22.60 9.96 -17.57
CA GLY A 164 23.59 10.72 -16.81
C GLY A 164 24.36 11.75 -17.65
N VAL A 165 24.41 11.59 -18.97
CA VAL A 165 25.07 12.53 -19.90
C VAL A 165 24.04 13.27 -20.74
N LEU A 166 23.05 12.54 -21.23
CA LEU A 166 21.96 13.01 -22.06
C LEU A 166 20.64 12.84 -21.32
N LEU A 167 19.84 13.91 -21.37
CA LEU A 167 18.45 13.92 -20.94
C LEU A 167 17.56 13.89 -22.17
N ALA A 168 16.68 12.90 -22.25
CA ALA A 168 15.63 12.81 -23.24
C ALA A 168 14.33 13.39 -22.66
N VAL A 169 13.71 14.31 -23.40
CA VAL A 169 12.50 15.04 -23.01
C VAL A 169 11.40 14.77 -24.01
N GLY A 170 10.40 14.00 -23.62
CA GLY A 170 9.27 13.61 -24.45
C GLY A 170 8.14 14.63 -24.37
N SER A 171 7.70 15.09 -25.54
CA SER A 171 6.57 16.00 -25.70
C SER A 171 5.64 15.53 -26.82
N LEU A 172 4.86 16.45 -27.40
CA LEU A 172 4.01 16.21 -28.55
C LEU A 172 4.86 16.18 -29.83
N ASP A 173 4.82 15.06 -30.54
CA ASP A 173 5.51 14.73 -31.80
C ASP A 173 7.04 14.72 -31.76
N VAL A 174 7.63 15.09 -30.62
CA VAL A 174 9.04 15.43 -30.54
C VAL A 174 9.65 14.90 -29.25
N ILE A 175 10.90 14.45 -29.37
CA ILE A 175 11.78 14.21 -28.23
C ILE A 175 12.98 15.16 -28.33
N HIS A 176 13.20 15.98 -27.31
CA HIS A 176 14.40 16.81 -27.23
C HIS A 176 15.51 16.08 -26.48
N MET A 177 16.72 16.09 -27.05
CA MET A 177 17.92 15.57 -26.42
C MET A 177 18.71 16.73 -25.87
N ILE A 178 18.82 16.82 -24.55
CA ILE A 178 19.52 17.86 -23.82
C ILE A 178 20.79 17.26 -23.24
N ASP A 179 21.89 18.01 -23.31
CA ASP A 179 23.12 17.67 -22.61
C ASP A 179 23.01 18.05 -21.13
N ALA A 180 23.19 17.09 -20.23
CA ALA A 180 23.01 17.32 -18.79
C ALA A 180 24.04 18.32 -18.24
N ALA A 181 25.26 18.32 -18.79
CA ALA A 181 26.34 19.20 -18.32
C ALA A 181 26.16 20.66 -18.79
N SER A 182 25.96 20.87 -20.09
CA SER A 182 25.81 22.22 -20.67
C SER A 182 24.38 22.76 -20.58
N THR A 183 23.38 21.91 -20.29
CA THR A 183 21.94 22.22 -20.37
C THR A 183 21.50 22.75 -21.73
N SER A 184 22.22 22.42 -22.80
CA SER A 184 21.86 22.83 -24.16
C SER A 184 21.11 21.71 -24.90
N ILE A 185 20.11 22.10 -25.68
CA ILE A 185 19.40 21.19 -26.58
C ILE A 185 20.35 20.81 -27.71
N ARG A 186 20.84 19.56 -27.72
CA ARG A 186 21.73 19.03 -28.76
C ARG A 186 20.94 18.65 -30.00
N ARG A 187 19.80 17.99 -29.83
CA ARG A 187 19.00 17.43 -30.94
C ARG A 187 17.51 17.42 -30.65
N THR A 188 16.75 17.31 -31.72
CA THR A 188 15.29 17.22 -31.72
C THR A 188 14.88 16.06 -32.63
N LEU A 189 14.33 15.00 -32.03
CA LEU A 189 13.88 13.80 -32.72
C LEU A 189 12.40 13.94 -33.03
N ARG A 190 11.98 13.69 -34.28
CA ARG A 190 10.58 13.80 -34.69
C ARG A 190 9.95 12.42 -34.82
N LEU A 191 8.79 12.24 -34.19
CA LEU A 191 8.02 11.01 -34.27
C LEU A 191 7.10 11.01 -35.52
N PRO A 192 6.87 9.83 -36.13
CA PRO A 192 5.89 9.70 -37.18
C PRO A 192 4.47 9.84 -36.63
N ARG A 193 3.59 10.54 -37.34
CA ARG A 193 2.15 10.59 -37.03
C ARG A 193 1.37 9.53 -37.80
N VAL A 194 0.34 8.95 -37.19
CA VAL A 194 -0.63 8.09 -37.91
C VAL A 194 -1.47 8.95 -38.86
N GLU A 195 -1.92 10.10 -38.37
CA GLU A 195 -2.72 11.07 -39.13
C GLU A 195 -2.12 12.46 -39.01
N LYS A 196 -2.16 13.26 -40.09
CA LYS A 196 -1.56 14.60 -40.08
C LYS A 196 -2.08 15.50 -38.95
N ARG A 197 -3.35 15.35 -38.55
CA ARG A 197 -4.02 16.19 -37.55
C ARG A 197 -3.96 15.64 -36.12
N LYS A 198 -3.55 14.38 -35.92
CA LYS A 198 -3.45 13.77 -34.60
C LYS A 198 -1.97 13.77 -34.16
N PRO A 199 -1.56 14.62 -33.21
CA PRO A 199 -0.19 14.61 -32.71
C PRO A 199 0.11 13.27 -32.01
N THR A 200 1.35 12.82 -32.12
CA THR A 200 1.84 11.63 -31.43
C THR A 200 2.35 12.05 -30.06
N VAL A 201 1.83 11.46 -28.99
CA VAL A 201 2.22 11.79 -27.62
C VAL A 201 3.29 10.82 -27.17
N VAL A 202 4.37 11.32 -26.57
CA VAL A 202 5.43 10.49 -25.98
C VAL A 202 5.21 10.34 -24.49
N TRP A 203 4.60 9.23 -24.09
CA TRP A 203 4.17 8.98 -22.71
C TRP A 203 5.28 8.46 -21.80
N CYS A 204 6.23 7.72 -22.36
CA CYS A 204 7.31 7.13 -21.57
C CYS A 204 8.62 7.06 -22.37
N LEU A 205 9.73 7.23 -21.67
CA LEU A 205 11.08 7.20 -22.20
C LEU A 205 11.97 6.34 -21.30
N SER A 206 12.97 5.68 -21.89
CA SER A 206 14.01 4.97 -21.13
C SER A 206 15.26 4.77 -21.98
N PHE A 207 16.41 4.57 -21.35
CA PHE A 207 17.65 4.22 -22.02
C PHE A 207 18.00 2.75 -21.80
N ILE A 208 18.46 2.07 -22.84
CA ILE A 208 18.90 0.66 -22.79
C ILE A 208 20.08 0.44 -23.74
N GLU A 209 21.18 -0.15 -23.24
CA GLU A 209 22.40 -0.41 -24.04
C GLU A 209 22.88 0.81 -24.87
N GLY A 210 22.74 2.05 -24.34
CA GLY A 210 23.10 3.29 -25.05
C GLY A 210 22.14 3.71 -26.17
N THR A 211 20.98 3.04 -26.29
CA THR A 211 19.89 3.37 -27.20
C THR A 211 18.75 4.03 -26.42
N LEU A 212 18.14 5.07 -26.98
CA LEU A 212 16.94 5.67 -26.41
C LEU A 212 15.71 4.90 -26.87
N THR A 213 14.79 4.64 -25.94
CA THR A 213 13.50 3.98 -26.21
C THR A 213 12.35 4.91 -25.85
N SER A 214 11.31 4.93 -26.67
CA SER A 214 10.11 5.75 -26.46
C SER A 214 8.83 4.95 -26.69
N GLY A 215 7.90 5.01 -25.75
CA GLY A 215 6.53 4.52 -25.91
C GLY A 215 5.59 5.67 -26.25
N ASP A 216 4.76 5.50 -27.27
CA ASP A 216 3.92 6.57 -27.81
C ASP A 216 2.42 6.25 -27.91
N SER A 217 1.61 7.27 -28.22
CA SER A 217 0.15 7.17 -28.37
C SER A 217 -0.35 6.36 -29.57
N ARG A 218 0.56 5.77 -30.36
CA ARG A 218 0.23 4.89 -31.50
C ARG A 218 0.33 3.42 -31.12
N GLY A 219 0.71 3.12 -29.87
CA GLY A 219 1.00 1.76 -29.41
C GLY A 219 2.36 1.25 -29.86
N CYS A 220 3.26 2.14 -30.24
CA CYS A 220 4.60 1.81 -30.71
C CYS A 220 5.64 2.00 -29.62
N VAL A 221 6.62 1.08 -29.58
CA VAL A 221 7.91 1.33 -28.93
C VAL A 221 8.93 1.61 -30.04
N CYS A 222 9.53 2.79 -30.01
CA CYS A 222 10.54 3.23 -30.96
C CYS A 222 11.93 3.24 -30.31
N PHE A 223 12.93 2.81 -31.08
CA PHE A 223 14.34 2.75 -30.68
C PHE A 223 15.13 3.77 -31.49
N TRP A 224 15.91 4.60 -30.81
CA TRP A 224 16.61 5.74 -31.40
C TRP A 224 18.10 5.67 -31.04
N ASN A 225 18.95 5.98 -32.01
CA ASN A 225 20.36 6.20 -31.74
C ASN A 225 20.54 7.63 -31.21
N PRO A 226 20.90 7.83 -29.93
CA PRO A 226 21.00 9.17 -29.36
C PRO A 226 22.19 9.98 -29.94
N ALA A 227 23.22 9.30 -30.46
CA ALA A 227 24.43 9.94 -30.98
C ALA A 227 24.22 10.64 -32.33
N ASN A 228 23.29 10.17 -33.17
CA ASN A 228 22.96 10.82 -34.45
C ASN A 228 21.48 11.21 -34.60
N GLY A 229 20.62 10.78 -33.68
CA GLY A 229 19.18 11.04 -33.68
C GLY A 229 18.37 10.19 -34.66
N ALA A 230 18.96 9.15 -35.24
CA ALA A 230 18.26 8.29 -36.19
C ALA A 230 17.28 7.35 -35.47
N LEU A 231 16.08 7.21 -36.05
CA LEU A 231 15.13 6.15 -35.68
C LEU A 231 15.68 4.82 -36.20
N VAL A 232 16.09 3.94 -35.28
CA VAL A 232 16.64 2.62 -35.59
C VAL A 232 15.51 1.65 -35.93
N GLN A 233 14.46 1.62 -35.12
CA GLN A 233 13.36 0.69 -35.31
C GLN A 233 12.07 1.20 -34.64
N THR A 234 10.93 0.89 -35.24
CA THR A 234 9.61 1.00 -34.61
C THR A 234 9.00 -0.39 -34.48
N VAL A 235 8.55 -0.75 -33.28
CA VAL A 235 7.90 -2.02 -32.98
C VAL A 235 6.48 -1.75 -32.52
N GLN A 236 5.48 -2.28 -33.23
CA GLN A 236 4.09 -2.22 -32.77
C GLN A 236 3.93 -3.17 -31.56
N THR A 237 3.72 -2.58 -30.39
CA THR A 237 3.62 -3.34 -29.13
C THR A 237 2.22 -3.37 -28.59
N HIS A 238 1.40 -2.34 -28.78
CA HIS A 238 0.08 -2.24 -28.20
C HIS A 238 -0.93 -1.77 -29.26
N GLN A 239 -2.22 -1.94 -29.01
CA GLN A 239 -3.27 -1.43 -29.91
C GLN A 239 -3.68 0.01 -29.61
N ALA A 240 -3.24 0.53 -28.48
CA ALA A 240 -3.48 1.88 -27.98
C ALA A 240 -2.20 2.40 -27.31
N ASP A 241 -2.29 3.59 -26.72
CA ASP A 241 -1.19 4.32 -26.08
C ASP A 241 -0.34 3.45 -25.14
N VAL A 242 0.98 3.48 -25.35
CA VAL A 242 1.96 2.89 -24.42
C VAL A 242 2.21 3.87 -23.29
N LEU A 243 1.65 3.64 -22.11
CA LEU A 243 1.67 4.57 -20.98
C LEU A 243 2.93 4.43 -20.13
N SER A 244 3.48 3.22 -20.01
CA SER A 244 4.63 2.96 -19.14
C SER A 244 5.62 2.00 -19.77
N MET A 245 6.90 2.19 -19.43
CA MET A 245 7.97 1.28 -19.79
C MET A 245 8.94 1.16 -18.62
N CYS A 246 9.50 -0.03 -18.46
CA CYS A 246 10.64 -0.23 -17.57
C CYS A 246 11.70 -1.11 -18.23
N VAL A 247 12.96 -0.82 -17.91
CA VAL A 247 14.12 -1.54 -18.43
C VAL A 247 14.74 -2.34 -17.30
N VAL A 248 14.94 -3.64 -17.51
CA VAL A 248 15.70 -4.50 -16.60
C VAL A 248 16.63 -5.39 -17.38
N ARG A 249 17.93 -5.25 -17.11
CA ARG A 249 19.01 -5.90 -17.86
C ARG A 249 18.89 -5.53 -19.35
N ASP A 250 18.80 -6.52 -20.24
CA ASP A 250 18.74 -6.33 -21.70
C ASP A 250 17.30 -6.43 -22.24
N VAL A 251 16.30 -6.15 -21.39
CA VAL A 251 14.87 -6.33 -21.70
C VAL A 251 14.10 -5.04 -21.42
N VAL A 252 13.20 -4.69 -22.34
CA VAL A 252 12.21 -3.61 -22.17
C VAL A 252 10.85 -4.24 -21.93
N TYR A 253 10.17 -3.84 -20.86
CA TYR A 253 8.75 -4.11 -20.68
C TYR A 253 7.97 -2.84 -21.02
N ALA A 254 6.87 -3.00 -21.73
CA ALA A 254 5.97 -1.92 -22.10
C ALA A 254 4.53 -2.31 -21.77
N SER A 255 3.76 -1.35 -21.27
CA SER A 255 2.33 -1.49 -21.01
C SER A 255 1.59 -0.20 -21.36
N GLY A 256 0.27 -0.28 -21.44
CA GLY A 256 -0.53 0.83 -21.89
C GLY A 256 -1.99 0.76 -21.50
N VAL A 257 -2.82 1.41 -22.32
CA VAL A 257 -4.28 1.40 -22.18
C VAL A 257 -4.86 0.00 -22.38
N ASP A 258 -4.19 -0.85 -23.16
CA ASP A 258 -4.51 -2.26 -23.25
C ASP A 258 -3.92 -3.05 -22.07
N PRO A 259 -4.63 -4.09 -21.58
CA PRO A 259 -4.23 -4.86 -20.41
C PRO A 259 -2.96 -5.71 -20.58
N SER A 260 -2.37 -5.70 -21.79
CA SER A 260 -1.22 -6.54 -22.11
C SER A 260 0.08 -5.87 -21.72
N ILE A 261 1.01 -6.65 -21.21
CA ILE A 261 2.39 -6.25 -20.95
C ILE A 261 3.28 -6.95 -21.97
N ALA A 262 3.87 -6.17 -22.87
CA ALA A 262 4.79 -6.63 -23.90
C ALA A 262 6.23 -6.68 -23.35
N ARG A 263 6.91 -7.82 -23.52
CA ARG A 263 8.33 -7.98 -23.23
C ARG A 263 9.12 -7.97 -24.53
N LEU A 264 10.03 -7.01 -24.68
CA LEU A 264 10.92 -6.86 -25.82
C LEU A 264 12.35 -7.24 -25.47
N SER A 265 13.00 -7.97 -26.36
CA SER A 265 14.42 -8.31 -26.26
C SER A 265 15.17 -7.97 -27.53
N HIS A 266 16.45 -7.63 -27.37
CA HIS A 266 17.34 -7.33 -28.47
C HIS A 266 17.93 -8.63 -29.03
N ASN A 267 17.62 -8.95 -30.29
CA ASN A 267 18.29 -10.05 -30.96
C ASN A 267 19.66 -9.57 -31.47
N LYS A 268 20.72 -9.84 -30.71
CA LYS A 268 22.10 -9.40 -31.02
C LYS A 268 22.62 -9.92 -32.36
N GLU A 269 22.11 -11.06 -32.86
CA GLU A 269 22.50 -11.60 -34.16
C GLU A 269 21.88 -10.84 -35.34
N ARG A 270 20.66 -10.32 -35.16
CA ARG A 270 19.90 -9.62 -36.20
C ARG A 270 19.82 -8.11 -35.99
N THR A 271 20.44 -7.60 -34.91
CA THR A 271 20.44 -6.20 -34.49
C THR A 271 19.06 -5.55 -34.43
N LEU A 272 18.02 -6.34 -34.13
CA LEU A 272 16.63 -5.90 -34.13
C LEU A 272 15.94 -6.29 -32.82
N TRP A 273 15.13 -5.38 -32.33
CA TRP A 273 14.23 -5.59 -31.20
C TRP A 273 12.98 -6.33 -31.66
N ARG A 274 12.51 -7.27 -30.83
CA ARG A 274 11.27 -8.01 -31.10
C ARG A 274 10.48 -8.20 -29.82
N VAL A 275 9.15 -8.28 -29.97
CA VAL A 275 8.28 -8.74 -28.89
C VAL A 275 8.50 -10.24 -28.71
N GLU A 276 9.04 -10.63 -27.56
CA GLU A 276 9.31 -12.03 -27.22
C GLU A 276 8.07 -12.69 -26.61
N HIS A 277 7.38 -11.96 -25.73
CA HIS A 277 6.23 -12.47 -24.99
C HIS A 277 5.23 -11.35 -24.67
N ARG A 278 3.95 -11.68 -24.58
CA ARG A 278 2.88 -10.81 -24.08
C ARG A 278 2.16 -11.48 -22.91
N ARG A 279 2.03 -10.78 -21.79
CA ARG A 279 1.29 -11.24 -20.62
C ARG A 279 0.02 -10.42 -20.49
N VAL A 280 -1.06 -11.06 -20.06
CA VAL A 280 -2.29 -10.37 -19.66
C VAL A 280 -2.49 -10.74 -18.20
N LEU A 281 -2.06 -9.85 -17.31
CA LEU A 281 -2.20 -10.00 -15.86
C LEU A 281 -3.35 -9.14 -15.30
N HIS A 282 -3.78 -8.17 -16.10
CA HIS A 282 -4.81 -7.21 -15.81
C HIS A 282 -5.96 -7.38 -16.82
N ASN A 283 -7.15 -6.88 -16.49
CA ASN A 283 -8.30 -6.77 -17.39
C ASN A 283 -8.51 -5.33 -17.90
N ASN A 284 -7.92 -4.32 -17.25
CA ASN A 284 -8.00 -2.90 -17.61
C ASN A 284 -6.61 -2.30 -17.90
N ASP A 285 -6.54 -0.97 -18.05
CA ASP A 285 -5.29 -0.25 -18.33
C ASP A 285 -4.17 -0.55 -17.30
N VAL A 286 -2.93 -0.52 -17.78
CA VAL A 286 -1.73 -0.72 -16.96
C VAL A 286 -0.88 0.54 -17.10
N ARG A 287 -1.10 1.47 -16.16
CA ARG A 287 -0.54 2.83 -16.16
C ARG A 287 0.89 2.90 -15.65
N ALA A 288 1.29 1.97 -14.79
CA ALA A 288 2.60 1.98 -14.16
C ALA A 288 3.28 0.63 -14.21
N LEU A 289 4.58 0.65 -14.56
CA LEU A 289 5.48 -0.49 -14.48
C LEU A 289 6.74 -0.10 -13.72
N VAL A 290 7.18 -0.98 -12.84
CA VAL A 290 8.55 -0.94 -12.31
C VAL A 290 9.05 -2.36 -12.16
N ALA A 291 10.34 -2.57 -12.38
CA ALA A 291 10.90 -3.90 -12.24
C ALA A 291 12.12 -3.89 -11.31
N SER A 292 12.13 -4.88 -10.43
CA SER A 292 13.28 -5.26 -9.62
C SER A 292 14.12 -6.29 -10.38
N ARG A 293 15.26 -6.67 -9.80
CA ARG A 293 16.10 -7.77 -10.33
C ARG A 293 15.37 -9.11 -10.37
N THR A 294 14.32 -9.27 -9.56
CA THR A 294 13.61 -10.54 -9.31
C THR A 294 12.19 -10.56 -9.85
N ALA A 295 11.48 -9.43 -9.84
CA ALA A 295 10.06 -9.35 -10.19
C ALA A 295 9.72 -8.06 -10.94
N LEU A 296 8.68 -8.12 -11.77
CA LEU A 296 8.05 -7.00 -12.46
C LEU A 296 6.73 -6.66 -11.74
N PHE A 297 6.58 -5.40 -11.36
CA PHE A 297 5.37 -4.86 -10.73
C PHE A 297 4.56 -4.09 -11.76
N SER A 298 3.26 -4.36 -11.81
CA SER A 298 2.32 -3.75 -12.76
C SER A 298 1.01 -3.38 -12.09
N GLY A 299 0.47 -2.21 -12.42
CA GLY A 299 -0.77 -1.68 -11.84
C GLY A 299 -1.37 -0.57 -12.71
N GLY A 300 -2.65 -0.29 -12.50
CA GLY A 300 -3.40 0.72 -13.25
C GLY A 300 -4.81 0.92 -12.70
N ALA A 301 -5.81 0.94 -13.57
CA ALA A 301 -7.21 1.23 -13.21
C ALA A 301 -7.87 0.17 -12.35
N GLU A 302 -7.30 -1.03 -12.22
CA GLU A 302 -7.94 -2.13 -11.50
C GLU A 302 -7.82 -2.06 -9.98
N HIS A 303 -7.36 -0.92 -9.46
CA HIS A 303 -7.11 -0.61 -8.05
C HIS A 303 -6.14 -1.53 -7.29
N HIS A 304 -5.77 -2.66 -7.88
CA HIS A 304 -4.76 -3.58 -7.41
C HIS A 304 -3.50 -3.49 -8.27
N PHE A 305 -2.41 -4.01 -7.73
CA PHE A 305 -1.22 -4.25 -8.51
C PHE A 305 -0.67 -5.65 -8.27
N VAL A 306 0.08 -6.12 -9.25
CA VAL A 306 0.55 -7.50 -9.35
C VAL A 306 2.06 -7.48 -9.38
N ALA A 307 2.69 -8.38 -8.63
CA ALA A 307 4.09 -8.74 -8.77
C ALA A 307 4.21 -10.03 -9.58
N SER A 308 4.93 -9.96 -10.69
CA SER A 308 5.09 -11.07 -11.62
C SER A 308 6.56 -11.46 -11.79
N THR A 309 6.80 -12.76 -11.78
CA THR A 309 8.08 -13.39 -12.10
C THR A 309 7.94 -14.14 -13.42
N LYS A 310 8.98 -14.86 -13.87
CA LYS A 310 8.90 -15.61 -15.12
C LYS A 310 7.74 -16.62 -15.14
N ASN A 311 7.47 -17.29 -14.02
CA ASN A 311 6.52 -18.41 -13.96
C ASN A 311 5.28 -18.13 -13.12
N ASN A 312 5.38 -17.26 -12.11
CA ASN A 312 4.29 -16.98 -11.17
C ASN A 312 3.95 -15.50 -11.11
N HIS A 313 2.75 -15.19 -10.67
CA HIS A 313 2.33 -13.84 -10.32
C HIS A 313 1.52 -13.89 -9.02
N HIS A 314 1.62 -12.81 -8.24
CA HIS A 314 0.91 -12.66 -6.97
C HIS A 314 0.42 -11.23 -6.85
N ASN A 315 -0.79 -11.04 -6.33
CA ASN A 315 -1.33 -9.72 -6.04
C ASN A 315 -0.66 -9.15 -4.79
N ALA A 316 -0.50 -7.83 -4.74
CA ALA A 316 -0.14 -7.16 -3.51
C ALA A 316 -1.33 -7.16 -2.56
N LEU A 317 -1.08 -7.47 -1.29
CA LEU A 317 -2.11 -7.78 -0.33
C LEU A 317 -2.15 -6.73 0.79
N LYS A 318 -3.28 -6.01 0.90
CA LYS A 318 -3.55 -5.06 1.99
C LYS A 318 -4.58 -5.65 2.94
N LEU A 319 -4.24 -5.67 4.22
CA LEU A 319 -5.16 -6.13 5.28
C LEU A 319 -6.41 -5.24 5.36
N THR A 320 -7.54 -5.85 5.71
CA THR A 320 -8.78 -5.13 6.00
C THR A 320 -8.69 -4.59 7.43
N PRO A 321 -8.69 -3.26 7.64
CA PRO A 321 -8.54 -2.68 8.97
C PRO A 321 -9.84 -2.84 9.77
N CYS A 322 -9.91 -3.93 10.55
CA CYS A 322 -11.02 -4.26 11.42
C CYS A 322 -10.56 -4.35 12.87
N LYS A 323 -11.26 -3.64 13.76
CA LYS A 323 -11.09 -3.72 15.21
C LYS A 323 -12.40 -4.16 15.86
N VAL A 324 -12.31 -4.84 17.00
CA VAL A 324 -13.45 -5.39 17.73
C VAL A 324 -13.44 -4.88 19.15
N ALA A 325 -14.62 -4.53 19.67
CA ALA A 325 -14.87 -4.35 21.09
C ALA A 325 -15.56 -5.61 21.58
N SER A 326 -14.79 -6.47 22.25
CA SER A 326 -15.19 -7.83 22.59
C SER A 326 -16.42 -7.82 23.51
N GLU A 327 -16.37 -7.12 24.65
CA GLU A 327 -17.46 -7.11 25.65
C GLU A 327 -18.77 -6.52 25.10
N ALA A 328 -18.69 -5.61 24.13
CA ALA A 328 -19.85 -4.91 23.56
C ALA A 328 -20.48 -5.60 22.33
N ASN A 329 -19.87 -6.66 21.79
CA ASN A 329 -20.26 -7.28 20.52
C ASN A 329 -20.30 -6.27 19.35
N LEU A 330 -19.32 -5.37 19.32
CA LEU A 330 -19.18 -4.35 18.28
C LEU A 330 -17.91 -4.60 17.46
N PHE A 331 -17.96 -4.21 16.20
CA PHE A 331 -16.78 -4.14 15.36
C PHE A 331 -16.80 -2.86 14.54
N LEU A 332 -15.62 -2.36 14.20
CA LEU A 332 -15.44 -1.17 13.39
C LEU A 332 -14.60 -1.45 12.16
N TYR A 333 -14.95 -0.76 11.09
CA TYR A 333 -14.15 -0.67 9.88
C TYR A 333 -13.58 0.73 9.71
N GLU A 334 -12.28 0.77 9.45
CA GLU A 334 -11.55 1.99 9.14
C GLU A 334 -11.43 2.17 7.62
N TYR A 335 -11.81 3.35 7.14
CA TYR A 335 -11.62 3.80 5.76
C TYR A 335 -10.72 5.03 5.76
N LEU A 336 -10.35 5.55 4.58
CA LEU A 336 -9.41 6.68 4.52
C LEU A 336 -9.93 7.93 5.26
N ASN A 337 -11.23 8.21 5.20
CA ASN A 337 -11.85 9.42 5.77
C ASN A 337 -13.14 9.16 6.57
N ARG A 338 -13.44 7.91 6.90
CA ARG A 338 -14.60 7.56 7.72
C ARG A 338 -14.36 6.30 8.53
N ILE A 339 -15.09 6.17 9.62
CA ILE A 339 -15.16 4.93 10.39
C ILE A 339 -16.61 4.52 10.49
N VAL A 340 -16.88 3.22 10.30
CA VAL A 340 -18.22 2.66 10.41
C VAL A 340 -18.25 1.61 11.52
N ILE A 341 -19.13 1.79 12.49
CA ILE A 341 -19.33 0.89 13.63
C ILE A 341 -20.58 0.04 13.40
N TRP A 342 -20.44 -1.26 13.64
CA TRP A 342 -21.45 -2.27 13.45
C TRP A 342 -21.66 -3.07 14.72
N ARG A 343 -22.89 -3.56 14.91
CA ARG A 343 -23.22 -4.59 15.89
C ARG A 343 -23.19 -5.96 15.21
N THR A 344 -22.63 -6.96 15.89
CA THR A 344 -22.61 -8.34 15.37
C THR A 344 -24.02 -8.92 15.26
N ALA A 345 -24.16 -9.89 14.35
CA ALA A 345 -25.41 -10.62 14.16
C ALA A 345 -25.63 -11.64 15.28
N LEU A 346 -26.90 -11.95 15.61
CA LEU A 346 -27.25 -12.98 16.57
C LEU A 346 -27.79 -14.22 15.84
N ALA A 347 -27.21 -15.38 16.11
CA ALA A 347 -27.66 -16.66 15.56
C ALA A 347 -28.88 -17.20 16.31
N GLU A 348 -29.73 -18.00 15.66
CA GLU A 348 -30.80 -18.74 16.33
C GLU A 348 -30.24 -19.93 17.14
N GLU A 349 -30.72 -20.10 18.37
CA GLU A 349 -30.41 -21.27 19.20
C GLU A 349 -31.28 -22.45 18.76
N GLY A 350 -30.74 -23.32 17.91
CA GLY A 350 -31.40 -24.54 17.47
C GLY A 350 -30.45 -25.47 16.72
N ALA A 351 -30.54 -26.78 17.01
CA ALA A 351 -29.74 -27.81 16.36
C ALA A 351 -30.09 -27.89 14.86
N SER A 352 -29.39 -27.10 14.04
CA SER A 352 -29.46 -27.18 12.59
C SER A 352 -28.62 -28.38 12.14
N SER A 353 -29.25 -29.34 11.47
CA SER A 353 -28.56 -30.41 10.74
C SER A 353 -27.78 -29.90 9.51
N LYS A 354 -27.81 -28.58 9.22
CA LYS A 354 -27.07 -27.90 8.17
C LYS A 354 -25.94 -27.06 8.77
N ARG A 355 -24.76 -27.08 8.11
CA ARG A 355 -23.55 -26.30 8.47
C ARG A 355 -23.76 -24.78 8.58
N SER A 356 -24.88 -24.24 8.09
CA SER A 356 -25.27 -22.83 8.18
C SER A 356 -26.42 -22.63 9.16
N ILE A 357 -26.26 -21.70 10.09
CA ILE A 357 -27.28 -21.35 11.10
C ILE A 357 -28.04 -20.11 10.63
N ALA A 358 -29.37 -20.10 10.78
CA ALA A 358 -30.19 -18.93 10.48
C ALA A 358 -29.89 -17.79 11.48
N LEU A 359 -29.90 -16.56 11.00
CA LEU A 359 -29.72 -15.39 11.85
C LEU A 359 -31.06 -15.00 12.48
N ARG A 360 -31.11 -14.88 13.80
CA ARG A 360 -32.23 -14.29 14.53
C ARG A 360 -32.29 -12.79 14.29
N LYS A 361 -31.11 -12.16 14.18
CA LYS A 361 -30.96 -10.72 13.95
C LYS A 361 -29.79 -10.45 13.03
N GLU A 362 -30.04 -9.69 11.96
CA GLU A 362 -29.02 -9.23 11.02
C GLU A 362 -28.04 -8.23 11.67
N PRO A 363 -26.81 -8.09 11.15
CA PRO A 363 -25.87 -7.10 11.66
C PRO A 363 -26.39 -5.68 11.41
N GLU A 364 -26.29 -4.82 12.42
CA GLU A 364 -26.83 -3.45 12.37
C GLU A 364 -25.72 -2.42 12.23
N LYS A 365 -25.84 -1.53 11.24
CA LYS A 365 -24.98 -0.34 11.13
C LYS A 365 -25.41 0.67 12.18
N LEU A 366 -24.57 0.92 13.18
CA LEU A 366 -24.92 1.80 14.31
C LEU A 366 -24.54 3.24 14.03
N LEU A 367 -23.32 3.46 13.55
CA LEU A 367 -22.74 4.80 13.46
C LEU A 367 -21.75 4.89 12.30
N GLU A 368 -21.73 6.05 11.65
CA GLU A 368 -20.69 6.44 10.72
C GLU A 368 -20.10 7.79 11.18
N ILE A 369 -18.81 7.78 11.52
CA ILE A 369 -18.07 8.97 11.94
C ILE A 369 -17.23 9.44 10.76
N ARG A 370 -17.38 10.71 10.38
CA ARG A 370 -16.53 11.39 9.40
C ARG A 370 -15.78 12.53 10.09
N PRO A 371 -14.44 12.54 10.09
CA PRO A 371 -13.68 13.68 10.59
C PRO A 371 -14.08 14.98 9.88
N LYS A 372 -13.93 16.10 10.59
CA LYS A 372 -14.09 17.42 9.99
C LYS A 372 -13.11 17.57 8.82
N ASN A 373 -13.52 18.26 7.77
CA ASN A 373 -12.76 18.48 6.53
C ASN A 373 -12.35 17.20 5.78
N LYS A 374 -12.97 16.04 6.08
CA LYS A 374 -12.63 14.74 5.47
C LYS A 374 -11.13 14.42 5.60
N GLU A 375 -10.54 14.75 6.75
CA GLU A 375 -9.14 14.45 7.04
C GLU A 375 -8.88 12.93 7.00
N TYR A 376 -7.69 12.58 6.50
CA TYR A 376 -7.21 11.20 6.46
C TYR A 376 -7.06 10.61 7.87
N ILE A 377 -7.52 9.37 8.03
CA ILE A 377 -7.46 8.58 9.26
C ILE A 377 -6.28 7.60 9.17
N PHE A 378 -5.34 7.71 10.12
CA PHE A 378 -4.14 6.88 10.16
C PHE A 378 -4.34 5.59 10.97
N SER A 379 -5.09 5.68 12.06
CA SER A 379 -5.37 4.56 12.94
C SER A 379 -6.57 4.87 13.82
N SER A 380 -7.27 3.81 14.22
CA SER A 380 -8.35 3.85 15.18
C SER A 380 -8.20 2.76 16.23
N ALA A 381 -8.75 3.03 17.41
CA ALA A 381 -8.85 2.08 18.51
C ALA A 381 -10.20 2.23 19.21
N ILE A 382 -10.75 1.12 19.69
CA ILE A 382 -11.97 1.07 20.49
C ILE A 382 -11.67 0.31 21.78
N SER A 383 -12.26 0.73 22.89
CA SER A 383 -12.17 0.01 24.16
C SER A 383 -12.99 -1.29 24.11
N ASP A 384 -12.63 -2.28 24.92
CA ASP A 384 -13.31 -3.58 24.93
C ASP A 384 -14.80 -3.47 25.33
N ASP A 385 -15.12 -2.52 26.21
CA ASP A 385 -16.48 -2.16 26.64
C ASP A 385 -17.30 -1.42 25.56
N GLY A 386 -16.66 -0.99 24.46
CA GLY A 386 -17.28 -0.25 23.37
C GLY A 386 -17.74 1.17 23.72
N CYS A 387 -17.41 1.69 24.91
CA CYS A 387 -17.83 3.01 25.37
C CYS A 387 -16.94 4.13 24.85
N ILE A 388 -15.68 3.85 24.53
CA ILE A 388 -14.68 4.86 24.15
C ILE A 388 -14.02 4.46 22.85
N MET A 389 -13.75 5.45 22.01
CA MET A 389 -13.03 5.28 20.76
C MET A 389 -12.05 6.43 20.52
N ALA A 390 -10.91 6.13 19.93
CA ALA A 390 -9.90 7.11 19.55
C ALA A 390 -9.62 7.05 18.05
N ILE A 391 -9.46 8.22 17.43
CA ILE A 391 -9.12 8.38 16.00
C ILE A 391 -7.85 9.20 15.88
N ALA A 392 -6.83 8.66 15.20
CA ALA A 392 -5.61 9.36 14.83
C ALA A 392 -5.78 9.99 13.44
N LYS A 393 -5.60 11.32 13.38
CA LYS A 393 -5.57 12.15 12.18
C LYS A 393 -4.17 12.73 12.00
N LEU A 394 -3.92 13.46 10.92
CA LEU A 394 -2.58 13.93 10.55
C LEU A 394 -1.82 14.64 11.69
N ASN A 395 -2.47 15.56 12.38
CA ASN A 395 -1.85 16.35 13.47
C ASN A 395 -2.67 16.33 14.77
N SER A 396 -3.63 15.41 14.90
CA SER A 396 -4.43 15.31 16.12
C SER A 396 -4.97 13.92 16.38
N VAL A 397 -5.10 13.56 17.66
CA VAL A 397 -5.84 12.39 18.14
C VAL A 397 -7.10 12.89 18.81
N VAL A 398 -8.27 12.40 18.36
CA VAL A 398 -9.57 12.77 18.93
C VAL A 398 -10.14 11.56 19.65
N VAL A 399 -10.55 11.76 20.90
CA VAL A 399 -11.16 10.73 21.75
C VAL A 399 -12.65 11.00 21.85
N TYR A 400 -13.47 9.98 21.59
CA TYR A 400 -14.92 10.01 21.56
C TYR A 400 -15.50 9.14 22.68
N SER A 401 -16.56 9.63 23.32
CA SER A 401 -17.51 8.84 24.10
C SER A 401 -18.60 8.33 23.17
N LEU A 402 -18.88 7.04 23.25
CA LEU A 402 -19.90 6.32 22.47
C LEU A 402 -21.10 5.92 23.35
N ASP A 403 -21.52 6.83 24.23
CA ASP A 403 -22.64 6.60 25.12
C ASP A 403 -23.94 6.38 24.32
N GLY A 404 -24.75 5.39 24.71
CA GLY A 404 -26.10 5.23 24.13
C GLY A 404 -26.16 4.57 22.75
N LEU A 405 -25.15 3.81 22.33
CA LEU A 405 -25.16 2.97 21.11
C LEU A 405 -26.30 1.90 21.07
N SER A 406 -27.13 1.80 22.11
CA SER A 406 -28.37 1.02 22.13
C SER A 406 -29.49 1.67 21.32
N ASN A 407 -29.44 2.99 21.09
CA ASN A 407 -30.51 3.73 20.42
C ASN A 407 -30.09 4.16 19.00
N VAL A 408 -30.31 3.26 18.02
CA VAL A 408 -29.86 3.40 16.62
C VAL A 408 -30.31 4.70 15.94
N ARG A 409 -31.40 5.33 16.40
CA ARG A 409 -31.94 6.56 15.79
C ARG A 409 -31.19 7.84 16.16
N ALA A 410 -30.47 7.87 17.28
CA ALA A 410 -29.72 9.03 17.76
C ALA A 410 -28.62 8.59 18.75
N PRO A 411 -27.51 7.98 18.27
CA PRO A 411 -26.36 7.69 19.13
C PRO A 411 -25.77 8.99 19.68
N ASP A 412 -25.50 9.05 20.99
CA ASP A 412 -24.94 10.23 21.65
C ASP A 412 -23.41 10.17 21.59
N VAL A 413 -22.85 10.71 20.51
CA VAL A 413 -21.40 10.73 20.28
C VAL A 413 -20.85 12.06 20.76
N ARG A 414 -19.97 12.03 21.76
CA ARG A 414 -19.37 13.24 22.35
C ARG A 414 -17.87 13.21 22.21
N VAL A 415 -17.28 14.32 21.82
CA VAL A 415 -15.82 14.48 21.86
C VAL A 415 -15.41 14.69 23.32
N LEU A 416 -14.59 13.80 23.85
CA LEU A 416 -14.03 13.90 25.19
C LEU A 416 -12.76 14.75 25.21
N ASP A 417 -11.86 14.52 24.25
CA ASP A 417 -10.59 15.21 24.16
C ASP A 417 -10.09 15.33 22.71
N THR A 418 -9.24 16.33 22.45
CA THR A 418 -8.56 16.53 21.18
C THR A 418 -7.11 16.92 21.45
N LEU A 419 -6.21 15.98 21.21
CA LEU A 419 -4.80 16.10 21.49
C LEU A 419 -4.04 16.47 20.21
N PRO A 420 -3.19 17.52 20.21
CA PRO A 420 -2.43 17.94 19.03
C PRO A 420 -1.20 17.04 18.80
N ILE A 421 -1.44 15.74 18.63
CA ILE A 421 -0.41 14.71 18.49
C ILE A 421 -0.54 14.08 17.10
N ARG A 422 0.58 13.96 16.39
CA ARG A 422 0.68 13.16 15.18
C ARG A 422 0.92 11.70 15.54
N ALA A 423 -0.13 10.90 15.46
CA ALA A 423 -0.09 9.48 15.83
C ALA A 423 -0.10 8.59 14.58
N SER A 424 0.74 7.55 14.59
CA SER A 424 0.77 6.53 13.53
C SER A 424 -0.06 5.29 13.88
N ALA A 425 -0.16 4.95 15.17
CA ALA A 425 -0.93 3.81 15.65
C ALA A 425 -1.54 4.05 17.05
N LEU A 426 -2.70 3.46 17.30
CA LEU A 426 -3.45 3.55 18.55
C LEU A 426 -3.83 2.16 19.06
N VAL A 427 -3.77 1.95 20.37
CA VAL A 427 -4.32 0.75 21.02
C VAL A 427 -4.83 1.06 22.42
N PHE A 428 -5.93 0.43 22.82
CA PHE A 428 -6.38 0.46 24.21
C PHE A 428 -5.77 -0.71 24.99
N CYS A 429 -5.30 -0.41 26.20
CA CYS A 429 -4.92 -1.36 27.23
C CYS A 429 -5.91 -1.19 28.38
N SER A 430 -7.02 -1.92 28.35
CA SER A 430 -8.14 -1.71 29.27
C SER A 430 -8.59 -0.23 29.29
N HIS A 431 -8.36 0.49 30.38
CA HIS A 431 -8.76 1.90 30.55
C HIS A 431 -7.77 2.95 30.04
N THR A 432 -6.64 2.50 29.49
CA THR A 432 -5.52 3.36 29.11
C THR A 432 -5.31 3.32 27.60
N LEU A 433 -5.27 4.50 26.97
CA LEU A 433 -4.96 4.63 25.54
C LEU A 433 -3.45 4.80 25.37
N VAL A 434 -2.85 3.93 24.56
CA VAL A 434 -1.45 4.03 24.14
C VAL A 434 -1.40 4.57 22.72
N VAL A 435 -0.62 5.64 22.53
CA VAL A 435 -0.49 6.38 21.29
C VAL A 435 0.96 6.29 20.81
N ALA A 436 1.18 5.65 19.67
CA ALA A 436 2.47 5.73 18.97
C ALA A 436 2.48 6.98 18.09
N SER A 437 3.53 7.78 18.23
CA SER A 437 3.60 9.11 17.63
C SER A 437 5.00 9.43 17.13
N ASP A 438 5.06 10.38 16.19
CA ASP A 438 6.29 10.83 15.53
C ASP A 438 7.06 9.64 14.92
N ALA A 439 8.40 9.59 15.04
CA ALA A 439 9.18 8.45 14.56
C ALA A 439 9.03 7.25 15.51
N PHE A 440 9.30 7.41 16.80
CA PHE A 440 9.01 6.36 17.79
C PHE A 440 8.90 7.00 19.17
N THR A 441 7.71 7.48 19.51
CA THR A 441 7.38 7.95 20.86
C THR A 441 6.06 7.34 21.28
N LEU A 442 6.07 6.58 22.38
CA LEU A 442 4.85 6.05 22.99
C LEU A 442 4.37 7.02 24.06
N ARG A 443 3.12 7.45 23.93
CA ARG A 443 2.41 8.31 24.89
C ARG A 443 1.25 7.53 25.49
N VAL A 444 0.94 7.81 26.75
CA VAL A 444 -0.10 7.12 27.51
C VAL A 444 -1.12 8.14 28.00
N ILE A 445 -2.40 7.82 27.84
CA ILE A 445 -3.53 8.68 28.24
C ILE A 445 -4.52 7.85 29.06
N CYS A 446 -4.81 8.29 30.27
CA CYS A 446 -5.82 7.67 31.14
C CYS A 446 -7.19 8.30 30.84
N VAL A 447 -7.99 7.66 29.98
CA VAL A 447 -9.22 8.30 29.46
C VAL A 447 -10.33 8.40 30.52
N TYR A 448 -10.37 7.46 31.47
CA TYR A 448 -11.41 7.40 32.51
C TYR A 448 -11.10 8.30 33.72
N ASP A 449 -9.83 8.67 33.93
CA ASP A 449 -9.43 9.58 35.00
C ASP A 449 -9.25 11.01 34.46
N ARG A 450 -10.29 11.83 34.64
CA ARG A 450 -10.35 13.22 34.15
C ARG A 450 -9.38 14.18 34.87
N SER A 451 -8.58 13.69 35.82
CA SER A 451 -7.61 14.53 36.53
C SER A 451 -6.40 14.90 35.69
N THR A 452 -6.08 14.14 34.64
CA THR A 452 -4.92 14.38 33.76
C THR A 452 -5.28 14.19 32.29
N SER A 453 -5.65 15.29 31.62
CA SER A 453 -5.87 15.33 30.16
C SER A 453 -4.58 15.42 29.34
N GLU A 454 -3.40 15.35 29.98
CA GLU A 454 -2.13 15.44 29.29
C GLU A 454 -1.64 14.06 28.85
N ALA A 455 -1.34 13.92 27.56
CA ALA A 455 -0.69 12.74 27.02
C ALA A 455 0.75 12.65 27.53
N ARG A 456 0.99 11.80 28.53
CA ARG A 456 2.30 11.62 29.13
C ARG A 456 3.19 10.81 28.20
N CYS A 457 4.37 11.34 27.88
CA CYS A 457 5.41 10.56 27.21
C CYS A 457 5.89 9.44 28.14
N PHE A 458 5.79 8.20 27.66
CA PHE A 458 6.17 7.00 28.40
C PHE A 458 7.57 6.54 27.98
N THR A 459 7.85 6.46 26.68
CA THR A 459 9.19 6.13 26.17
C THR A 459 9.37 6.65 24.74
N SER A 460 10.61 6.87 24.36
CA SER A 460 10.99 7.24 22.99
C SER A 460 12.30 6.56 22.62
N GLN A 461 12.42 6.20 21.35
CA GLN A 461 13.64 5.60 20.81
C GLN A 461 14.04 6.33 19.54
N ASP A 462 15.22 6.92 19.54
CA ASP A 462 15.75 7.55 18.34
C ASP A 462 16.11 6.48 17.30
N ASP A 463 15.89 6.82 16.03
CA ASP A 463 16.26 6.02 14.85
C ASP A 463 15.60 4.61 14.74
N ALA A 464 14.55 4.33 15.53
CA ALA A 464 13.77 3.09 15.42
C ALA A 464 12.82 3.05 14.21
N GLY A 465 12.52 4.22 13.64
CA GLY A 465 11.53 4.38 12.56
C GLY A 465 10.07 4.30 13.02
N GLU A 466 9.17 4.75 12.15
CA GLU A 466 7.72 4.86 12.41
C GLU A 466 7.09 3.53 12.84
N VAL A 467 6.15 3.58 13.80
CA VAL A 467 5.40 2.41 14.28
C VAL A 467 4.34 2.00 13.27
N ILE A 468 4.40 0.75 12.80
CA ILE A 468 3.47 0.17 11.80
C ILE A 468 2.46 -0.80 12.41
N ARG A 469 2.80 -1.46 13.53
CA ARG A 469 1.89 -2.30 14.32
C ARG A 469 2.07 -2.00 15.79
N LEU A 470 0.95 -1.93 16.50
CA LEU A 470 0.88 -1.71 17.93
C LEU A 470 -0.24 -2.59 18.48
N HIS A 471 0.12 -3.51 19.37
CA HIS A 471 -0.82 -4.46 19.98
C HIS A 471 -0.63 -4.50 21.50
N ALA A 472 -1.74 -4.61 22.21
CA ALA A 472 -1.76 -4.77 23.66
C ALA A 472 -1.60 -6.24 24.06
N GLY A 473 -0.94 -6.49 25.18
CA GLY A 473 -0.95 -7.79 25.84
C GLY A 473 -2.28 -8.06 26.53
N HIS A 474 -2.58 -9.34 26.78
CA HIS A 474 -3.81 -9.75 27.47
C HIS A 474 -3.86 -9.25 28.92
N ASP A 475 -2.70 -9.03 29.55
CA ASP A 475 -2.59 -8.43 30.88
C ASP A 475 -2.93 -6.92 30.90
N ALA A 476 -3.08 -6.28 29.73
CA ALA A 476 -3.22 -4.83 29.56
C ALA A 476 -2.09 -4.01 30.23
N LEU A 477 -0.94 -4.64 30.52
CA LEU A 477 0.23 -4.01 31.14
C LEU A 477 1.39 -3.89 30.15
N LYS A 478 1.41 -4.69 29.09
CA LYS A 478 2.46 -4.66 28.07
C LYS A 478 1.90 -4.32 26.71
N VAL A 479 2.73 -3.69 25.89
CA VAL A 479 2.47 -3.47 24.47
C VAL A 479 3.65 -3.95 23.64
N VAL A 480 3.37 -4.45 22.45
CA VAL A 480 4.37 -4.83 21.46
C VAL A 480 4.25 -3.94 20.24
N VAL A 481 5.41 -3.55 19.72
CA VAL A 481 5.56 -2.56 18.67
C VAL A 481 6.41 -3.14 17.55
N LEU A 482 5.96 -3.01 16.30
CA LEU A 482 6.75 -3.27 15.10
C LEU A 482 6.96 -1.94 14.36
N THR A 483 8.19 -1.68 13.93
CA THR A 483 8.55 -0.43 13.23
C THR A 483 8.81 -0.64 11.73
N THR A 484 8.87 0.46 10.98
CA THR A 484 9.24 0.49 9.56
C THR A 484 10.65 -0.06 9.30
N ARG A 485 11.54 -0.08 10.29
CA ARG A 485 12.88 -0.69 10.19
C ARG A 485 12.90 -2.19 10.48
N ASN A 486 11.72 -2.80 10.62
CA ASN A 486 11.55 -4.21 10.93
C ASN A 486 12.14 -4.60 12.31
N ASP A 487 12.20 -3.65 13.24
CA ASP A 487 12.57 -3.89 14.63
C ASP A 487 11.31 -4.12 15.50
N ILE A 488 11.42 -5.05 16.46
CA ILE A 488 10.34 -5.33 17.42
C ILE A 488 10.75 -4.83 18.80
N TYR A 489 9.84 -4.09 19.44
CA TYR A 489 9.99 -3.60 20.80
C TYR A 489 8.85 -4.08 21.69
N VAL A 490 9.17 -4.38 22.94
CA VAL A 490 8.19 -4.65 24.00
C VAL A 490 8.33 -3.56 25.05
N ALA A 491 7.21 -2.91 25.35
CA ALA A 491 7.12 -1.88 26.37
C ALA A 491 6.20 -2.37 27.51
N ASP A 492 6.65 -2.16 28.75
CA ASP A 492 5.90 -2.51 29.96
C ASP A 492 5.43 -1.23 30.65
N LEU A 493 4.12 -1.00 30.63
CA LEU A 493 3.45 0.22 31.08
C LEU A 493 3.66 0.48 32.58
N LYS A 494 3.88 -0.56 33.38
CA LYS A 494 4.04 -0.44 34.83
C LYS A 494 5.48 -0.11 35.24
N SER A 495 6.44 -0.75 34.58
CA SER A 495 7.88 -0.56 34.86
C SER A 495 8.52 0.58 34.06
N GLU A 496 7.81 1.14 33.09
CA GLU A 496 8.31 2.16 32.17
C GLU A 496 9.56 1.74 31.41
N SER A 497 9.66 0.43 31.13
CA SER A 497 10.79 -0.14 30.41
C SER A 497 10.43 -0.39 28.95
N LEU A 498 11.40 -0.11 28.06
CA LEU A 498 11.36 -0.43 26.64
C LEU A 498 12.51 -1.41 26.35
N ARG A 499 12.19 -2.52 25.68
CA ARG A 499 13.17 -3.54 25.29
C ARG A 499 13.07 -3.83 23.80
N ARG A 500 14.18 -3.74 23.07
CA ARG A 500 14.28 -4.26 21.70
C ARG A 500 14.49 -5.76 21.72
N LEU A 501 13.76 -6.50 20.91
CA LEU A 501 13.97 -7.93 20.72
C LEU A 501 15.04 -8.16 19.65
N CYS A 502 16.08 -8.92 19.98
CA CYS A 502 17.10 -9.31 19.01
C CYS A 502 16.66 -10.60 18.31
N LEU A 503 16.09 -10.45 17.12
CA LEU A 503 15.69 -11.55 16.25
C LEU A 503 16.66 -11.59 15.06
N ASP A 504 17.75 -12.37 15.19
CA ASP A 504 18.72 -12.57 14.10
C ASP A 504 18.18 -13.57 13.07
N VAL A 505 17.06 -13.19 12.45
CA VAL A 505 16.36 -13.97 11.44
C VAL A 505 16.41 -13.17 10.16
N GLY A 506 16.94 -13.73 9.08
CA GLY A 506 16.98 -13.08 7.76
C GLY A 506 15.60 -12.90 7.09
N SER A 507 14.51 -13.04 7.85
CA SER A 507 13.13 -12.96 7.39
C SER A 507 12.53 -11.61 7.83
N VAL A 508 11.68 -11.03 7.00
CA VAL A 508 10.98 -9.77 7.31
C VAL A 508 9.72 -10.07 8.13
N PHE A 509 9.41 -9.25 9.12
CA PHE A 509 8.24 -9.41 10.00
C PHE A 509 7.05 -8.60 9.47
N MET A 510 5.88 -9.25 9.44
CA MET A 510 4.61 -8.65 8.99
C MET A 510 3.74 -8.22 10.16
N ASP A 511 3.75 -9.00 11.24
CA ASP A 511 2.99 -8.70 12.45
C ASP A 511 3.59 -9.40 13.68
N VAL A 512 3.24 -8.91 14.88
CA VAL A 512 3.65 -9.50 16.15
C VAL A 512 2.55 -9.33 17.20
N GLN A 513 2.18 -10.41 17.88
CA GLN A 513 1.12 -10.39 18.89
C GLN A 513 1.44 -11.27 20.09
N PHE A 514 0.86 -10.94 21.24
CA PHE A 514 0.95 -11.75 22.45
C PHE A 514 0.05 -12.98 22.30
N MET A 515 0.65 -14.15 22.48
CA MET A 515 -0.11 -15.40 22.63
C MET A 515 -0.49 -15.62 24.10
N ASN A 516 0.41 -15.23 25.00
CA ASN A 516 0.19 -15.12 26.44
C ASN A 516 1.18 -14.09 27.01
N ASP A 517 1.15 -13.86 28.31
CA ASP A 517 1.97 -12.84 28.99
C ASP A 517 3.49 -13.07 28.90
N THR A 518 3.90 -14.27 28.45
CA THR A 518 5.30 -14.72 28.38
C THR A 518 5.77 -15.05 26.97
N THR A 519 4.89 -15.16 25.98
CA THR A 519 5.24 -15.61 24.63
C THR A 519 4.60 -14.74 23.55
N LEU A 520 5.40 -14.42 22.55
CA LEU A 520 4.99 -13.68 21.37
C LEU A 520 4.99 -14.60 20.16
N PHE A 521 4.02 -14.42 19.28
CA PHE A 521 4.09 -14.91 17.91
C PHE A 521 4.49 -13.79 16.97
N VAL A 522 5.46 -14.07 16.11
CA VAL A 522 5.96 -13.16 15.08
C VAL A 522 5.66 -13.79 13.73
N LEU A 523 4.84 -13.10 12.95
CA LEU A 523 4.47 -13.49 11.58
C LEU A 523 5.53 -12.97 10.61
N CYS A 524 6.09 -13.83 9.76
CA CYS A 524 7.15 -13.46 8.82
C CYS A 524 6.73 -13.62 7.36
N ALA A 525 7.25 -12.77 6.48
CA ALA A 525 7.14 -12.87 5.02
C ALA A 525 8.10 -13.93 4.44
N ASP A 526 8.02 -15.16 4.97
CA ASP A 526 8.85 -16.30 4.60
C ASP A 526 8.04 -17.61 4.58
N HIS A 527 8.28 -18.44 3.57
CA HIS A 527 7.66 -19.76 3.43
C HIS A 527 8.19 -20.77 4.46
N GLN A 528 9.48 -20.70 4.80
CA GLN A 528 10.10 -21.68 5.71
C GLN A 528 9.83 -21.35 7.18
N ARG A 529 9.73 -20.06 7.50
CA ARG A 529 9.62 -19.54 8.86
C ARG A 529 8.39 -18.65 9.01
N THR A 530 7.23 -19.15 8.62
CA THR A 530 6.00 -18.34 8.55
C THR A 530 5.59 -17.76 9.90
N VAL A 531 5.59 -18.57 10.97
CA VAL A 531 5.34 -18.07 12.33
C VAL A 531 6.47 -18.49 13.25
N LEU A 532 7.04 -17.51 13.95
CA LEU A 532 8.07 -17.70 14.96
C LEU A 532 7.47 -17.49 16.35
N GLU A 533 7.93 -18.28 17.31
CA GLU A 533 7.57 -18.11 18.71
C GLU A 533 8.76 -17.59 19.48
N TYR A 534 8.56 -16.52 20.24
CA TYR A 534 9.58 -15.87 21.04
C TYR A 534 9.17 -15.89 22.51
N SER A 535 10.06 -16.41 23.36
CA SER A 535 9.88 -16.45 24.81
C SER A 535 10.42 -15.17 25.44
N LEU A 536 9.55 -14.39 26.09
CA LEU A 536 9.91 -13.17 26.81
C LEU A 536 10.67 -13.47 28.11
N SER A 537 10.43 -14.63 28.73
CA SER A 537 11.13 -15.06 29.95
C SER A 537 12.57 -15.48 29.64
N ASP A 538 12.74 -16.28 28.58
CA ASP A 538 14.05 -16.82 28.20
C ASP A 538 14.82 -15.90 27.25
N ASN A 539 14.17 -14.82 26.81
CA ASN A 539 14.70 -13.84 25.85
C ASN A 539 15.31 -14.51 24.60
N SER A 540 14.66 -15.58 24.13
CA SER A 540 15.15 -16.41 23.04
C SER A 540 14.02 -16.83 22.12
N LEU A 541 14.38 -16.99 20.85
CA LEU A 541 13.52 -17.61 19.87
C LEU A 541 13.37 -19.09 20.23
N SER A 542 12.13 -19.60 20.27
CA SER A 542 11.94 -21.04 20.36
C SER A 542 12.55 -21.68 19.10
N GLY A 543 13.22 -22.82 19.26
CA GLY A 543 13.81 -23.54 18.12
C GLY A 543 12.80 -24.11 17.12
N LYS A 544 11.49 -23.89 17.32
CA LYS A 544 10.40 -24.45 16.51
C LYS A 544 9.66 -23.34 15.76
N ALA A 545 10.21 -22.94 14.62
CA ALA A 545 9.46 -22.18 13.63
C ALA A 545 8.32 -23.04 13.06
N ILE A 546 7.14 -22.46 12.92
CA ILE A 546 6.00 -23.10 12.24
C ILE A 546 6.13 -22.77 10.76
N SER A 547 6.49 -23.77 9.98
CA SER A 547 6.62 -23.65 8.53
C SER A 547 5.27 -23.77 7.83
N LYS A 548 5.26 -23.37 6.57
CA LYS A 548 4.11 -23.56 5.67
C LYS A 548 3.66 -25.02 5.54
N GLU A 549 4.60 -25.97 5.50
CA GLU A 549 4.29 -27.40 5.45
C GLU A 549 3.65 -27.86 6.76
N ALA A 550 4.15 -27.36 7.90
CA ALA A 550 3.56 -27.63 9.20
C ALA A 550 2.13 -27.08 9.30
N LEU A 551 1.80 -26.02 8.55
CA LEU A 551 0.45 -25.46 8.41
C LEU A 551 -0.41 -26.15 7.34
N SER A 552 0.12 -27.12 6.57
CA SER A 552 -0.64 -27.75 5.48
C SER A 552 -1.20 -26.73 4.48
N MET A 553 -0.39 -25.76 4.05
CA MET A 553 -0.79 -24.75 3.05
C MET A 553 -0.42 -25.14 1.63
N ALA A 554 -1.20 -24.68 0.64
CA ALA A 554 -0.88 -24.88 -0.77
C ALA A 554 0.39 -24.11 -1.18
N SER A 555 1.10 -24.57 -2.22
CA SER A 555 2.43 -24.04 -2.60
C SER A 555 2.47 -22.53 -2.91
N ASP A 556 1.36 -21.93 -3.32
CA ASP A 556 1.21 -20.51 -3.64
C ASP A 556 0.41 -19.72 -2.60
N GLU A 557 0.00 -20.36 -1.50
CA GLU A 557 -0.72 -19.73 -0.40
C GLU A 557 0.24 -19.14 0.64
N PHE A 558 -0.13 -18.00 1.22
CA PHE A 558 0.65 -17.29 2.26
C PHE A 558 -0.23 -16.99 3.46
N VAL A 559 0.35 -16.92 4.66
CA VAL A 559 -0.36 -16.36 5.81
C VAL A 559 -0.32 -14.83 5.70
N VAL A 560 -1.49 -14.20 5.80
CA VAL A 560 -1.65 -12.76 5.55
C VAL A 560 -2.07 -11.99 6.78
N ASP A 561 -2.81 -12.63 7.69
CA ASP A 561 -3.28 -12.06 8.94
C ASP A 561 -3.07 -13.07 10.06
N MET A 562 -2.79 -12.55 11.24
CA MET A 562 -2.66 -13.33 12.47
C MET A 562 -3.46 -12.62 13.55
N GLU A 563 -4.18 -13.39 14.35
CA GLU A 563 -4.79 -12.86 15.57
C GLU A 563 -4.60 -13.84 16.71
N ALA A 564 -3.90 -13.38 17.74
CA ALA A 564 -3.63 -14.15 18.94
C ALA A 564 -4.65 -13.83 20.03
N HIS A 565 -5.21 -14.88 20.62
CA HIS A 565 -6.14 -14.81 21.74
C HIS A 565 -5.86 -15.96 22.70
N PRO A 566 -6.21 -15.85 24.00
CA PRO A 566 -5.96 -16.92 24.96
C PRO A 566 -6.62 -18.27 24.60
N GLU A 567 -7.74 -18.23 23.85
CA GLU A 567 -8.44 -19.43 23.37
C GLU A 567 -7.75 -20.11 22.17
N GLY A 568 -6.82 -19.43 21.51
CA GLY A 568 -6.08 -19.93 20.35
C GLY A 568 -5.69 -18.82 19.37
N THR A 569 -4.65 -19.08 18.57
CA THR A 569 -4.19 -18.15 17.53
C THR A 569 -4.79 -18.52 16.18
N ILE A 570 -5.37 -17.54 15.50
CA ILE A 570 -5.93 -17.68 14.16
C ILE A 570 -4.90 -17.21 13.14
N LEU A 571 -4.73 -18.00 12.08
CA LEU A 571 -3.95 -17.67 10.91
C LEU A 571 -4.86 -17.69 9.68
N VAL A 572 -4.83 -16.60 8.92
CA VAL A 572 -5.61 -16.44 7.70
C VAL A 572 -4.70 -16.60 6.49
N GLY A 573 -5.08 -17.49 5.57
CA GLY A 573 -4.38 -17.70 4.31
C GLY A 573 -4.83 -16.73 3.21
N SER A 574 -3.96 -16.46 2.24
CA SER A 574 -4.24 -15.59 1.09
C SER A 574 -5.37 -16.12 0.18
N ARG A 575 -5.65 -17.43 0.21
CA ARG A 575 -6.80 -18.05 -0.47
C ARG A 575 -8.07 -18.05 0.40
N GLY A 576 -8.02 -17.38 1.55
CA GLY A 576 -9.09 -17.30 2.55
C GLY A 576 -9.16 -18.49 3.49
N THR A 577 -8.25 -19.47 3.42
CA THR A 577 -8.28 -20.59 4.36
C THR A 577 -8.04 -20.12 5.79
N LEU A 578 -8.70 -20.77 6.76
CA LEU A 578 -8.57 -20.45 8.18
C LEU A 578 -7.93 -21.61 8.92
N ARG A 579 -6.91 -21.30 9.72
CA ARG A 579 -6.22 -22.25 10.58
C ARG A 579 -6.19 -21.72 12.01
N ILE A 580 -6.46 -22.59 12.97
CA ILE A 580 -6.42 -22.23 14.38
C ILE A 580 -5.38 -23.11 15.06
N ILE A 581 -4.46 -22.46 15.76
CA ILE A 581 -3.47 -23.10 16.62
C ILE A 581 -4.02 -23.06 18.04
N ASP A 582 -4.52 -24.20 18.50
CA ASP A 582 -4.98 -24.37 19.89
C ASP A 582 -3.77 -24.63 20.80
N THR A 583 -3.65 -23.81 21.85
CA THR A 583 -2.55 -23.83 22.83
C THR A 583 -2.98 -24.40 24.18
N HIS A 584 -4.26 -24.71 24.40
CA HIS A 584 -4.74 -25.30 25.66
C HIS A 584 -4.27 -26.75 25.87
N GLN A 585 -3.94 -27.46 24.78
CA GLN A 585 -3.30 -28.76 24.88
C GLN A 585 -1.78 -28.58 24.91
N THR A 586 -1.10 -29.30 25.79
CA THR A 586 0.38 -29.41 25.83
C THR A 586 1.00 -29.81 24.48
N LYS A 587 0.18 -30.27 23.52
CA LYS A 587 0.48 -30.39 22.10
C LYS A 587 -0.34 -29.40 21.28
N ARG A 588 0.33 -28.57 20.48
CA ARG A 588 -0.30 -27.69 19.49
C ARG A 588 -1.17 -28.52 18.55
N THR A 589 -2.46 -28.23 18.54
CA THR A 589 -3.40 -28.87 17.61
C THR A 589 -3.80 -27.85 16.57
N MET A 590 -3.58 -28.18 15.29
CA MET A 590 -4.07 -27.36 14.19
C MET A 590 -5.48 -27.79 13.84
N LEU A 591 -6.42 -26.85 13.88
CA LEU A 591 -7.75 -27.03 13.33
C LEU A 591 -7.81 -26.38 11.95
N LEU A 592 -8.06 -27.18 10.93
CA LEU A 592 -8.28 -26.72 9.56
C LEU A 592 -9.79 -26.52 9.37
N VAL A 593 -10.20 -25.30 9.05
CA VAL A 593 -11.59 -25.02 8.68
C VAL A 593 -11.66 -24.99 7.15
N ASP A 594 -11.81 -26.17 6.53
CA ASP A 594 -11.61 -26.40 5.09
C ASP A 594 -12.70 -25.79 4.19
N GLU A 595 -13.81 -25.29 4.76
CA GLU A 595 -14.96 -24.79 3.97
C GLU A 595 -15.53 -23.45 4.45
N GLY A 596 -14.88 -22.75 5.37
CA GLY A 596 -15.37 -21.45 5.89
C GLY A 596 -15.50 -20.36 4.82
N THR A 597 -14.89 -20.57 3.64
CA THR A 597 -14.79 -19.55 2.61
C THR A 597 -15.79 -19.63 1.49
N GLY A 598 -16.49 -20.76 1.26
CA GLY A 598 -17.39 -21.01 0.12
C GLY A 598 -17.43 -19.84 -0.85
N ALA A 599 -16.33 -19.65 -1.58
CA ALA A 599 -16.07 -18.38 -2.23
C ALA A 599 -17.09 -18.30 -3.36
N VAL A 600 -18.00 -17.33 -3.33
CA VAL A 600 -18.80 -17.05 -4.52
C VAL A 600 -17.79 -16.55 -5.55
N PRO A 601 -17.47 -17.33 -6.59
CA PRO A 601 -16.46 -16.94 -7.56
C PRO A 601 -16.92 -15.64 -8.22
N GLY A 602 -16.09 -14.59 -8.23
CA GLY A 602 -16.36 -13.32 -8.93
C GLY A 602 -16.80 -12.12 -8.07
N MET A 603 -16.96 -12.24 -6.75
CA MET A 603 -17.28 -11.10 -5.86
C MET A 603 -16.10 -10.63 -4.97
N GLN A 604 -14.90 -11.22 -5.11
CA GLN A 604 -13.74 -10.98 -4.25
C GLN A 604 -12.69 -10.10 -4.93
N ARG A 605 -12.16 -9.12 -4.21
CA ARG A 605 -11.10 -8.25 -4.70
C ARG A 605 -9.72 -8.94 -4.59
N PRO A 606 -8.91 -8.92 -5.66
CA PRO A 606 -7.61 -9.61 -5.69
C PRO A 606 -6.53 -9.03 -4.75
N ASP A 607 -6.67 -7.78 -4.30
CA ASP A 607 -5.71 -7.03 -3.47
C ASP A 607 -6.01 -7.01 -1.97
N ARG A 608 -7.15 -7.55 -1.54
CA ARG A 608 -7.57 -7.45 -0.14
C ARG A 608 -7.58 -8.80 0.54
N CYS A 609 -6.99 -8.84 1.73
CA CYS A 609 -7.00 -10.02 2.57
C CYS A 609 -8.28 -10.13 3.38
N PHE A 610 -8.68 -11.38 3.60
CA PHE A 610 -9.54 -11.74 4.70
C PHE A 610 -8.89 -11.31 6.02
N ALA A 611 -9.69 -10.76 6.92
CA ALA A 611 -9.28 -10.51 8.29
C ALA A 611 -10.16 -11.33 9.22
N ALA A 612 -9.57 -11.88 10.27
CA ALA A 612 -10.27 -12.71 11.25
C ALA A 612 -10.15 -12.06 12.63
N ARG A 613 -11.28 -11.85 13.32
CA ARG A 613 -11.32 -11.21 14.64
C ARG A 613 -12.09 -12.04 15.67
N TRP A 614 -11.51 -12.34 16.82
CA TRP A 614 -12.17 -13.07 17.89
C TRP A 614 -13.36 -12.26 18.44
N LEU A 615 -14.45 -12.98 18.68
CA LEU A 615 -15.65 -12.47 19.33
C LEU A 615 -15.88 -13.26 20.63
N PRO A 616 -16.67 -12.73 21.58
CA PRO A 616 -16.96 -13.42 22.83
C PRO A 616 -17.56 -14.82 22.64
N GLY A 617 -17.31 -15.72 23.59
CA GLY A 617 -17.96 -17.02 23.64
C GLY A 617 -17.53 -17.98 22.53
N ARG A 618 -16.23 -18.01 22.20
CA ARG A 618 -15.65 -18.86 21.14
C ARG A 618 -16.34 -18.68 19.79
N SER A 619 -16.50 -17.41 19.40
CA SER A 619 -17.01 -17.03 18.09
C SER A 619 -15.98 -16.21 17.31
N LEU A 620 -16.09 -16.23 15.99
CA LEU A 620 -15.12 -15.63 15.07
C LEU A 620 -15.81 -14.73 14.06
N LEU A 621 -15.33 -13.50 13.90
CA LEU A 621 -15.70 -12.61 12.80
C LEU A 621 -14.74 -12.80 11.63
N LEU A 622 -15.24 -13.27 10.49
CA LEU A 622 -14.49 -13.32 9.23
C LEU A 622 -14.93 -12.17 8.32
N CYS A 623 -14.05 -11.21 8.11
CA CYS A 623 -14.27 -10.04 7.27
C CYS A 623 -13.83 -10.36 5.84
N VAL A 624 -14.79 -10.37 4.92
CA VAL A 624 -14.57 -10.61 3.49
C VAL A 624 -14.69 -9.28 2.73
N PRO A 625 -13.65 -8.81 2.04
CA PRO A 625 -13.75 -7.62 1.21
C PRO A 625 -14.70 -7.87 0.04
N ARG A 626 -15.66 -6.97 -0.17
CA ARG A 626 -16.66 -7.07 -1.25
C ARG A 626 -16.23 -6.21 -2.44
N LEU A 627 -16.31 -6.75 -3.67
CA LEU A 627 -16.37 -5.91 -4.86
C LEU A 627 -17.69 -5.12 -4.81
N LEU A 628 -17.62 -3.80 -4.61
CA LEU A 628 -18.67 -2.94 -5.15
C LEU A 628 -18.65 -3.17 -6.66
N SER A 629 -19.78 -3.57 -7.24
CA SER A 629 -19.93 -3.73 -8.68
C SER A 629 -19.38 -2.47 -9.34
N GLU A 630 -18.27 -2.59 -10.07
CA GLU A 630 -17.75 -1.49 -10.85
C GLU A 630 -18.88 -1.02 -11.78
N PRO A 631 -19.28 0.26 -11.76
CA PRO A 631 -19.74 0.86 -12.99
C PRO A 631 -18.49 1.01 -13.85
N SER A 632 -18.06 -0.07 -14.51
CA SER A 632 -17.13 0.05 -15.60
C SER A 632 -17.87 0.80 -16.70
N LEU A 633 -17.80 2.14 -16.71
CA LEU A 633 -18.14 2.92 -17.90
C LEU A 633 -17.26 2.50 -19.09
N GLY A 634 -16.19 1.74 -18.86
CA GLY A 634 -15.41 1.02 -19.86
C GLY A 634 -16.11 -0.16 -20.58
N ALA A 635 -17.29 -0.61 -20.14
CA ALA A 635 -18.07 -1.66 -20.81
C ALA A 635 -19.16 -1.14 -21.77
N PHE A 636 -19.38 0.18 -21.87
CA PHE A 636 -20.31 0.73 -22.86
C PHE A 636 -19.59 0.99 -24.19
N ARG A 637 -19.39 -0.08 -24.98
CA ARG A 637 -19.00 0.04 -26.40
C ARG A 637 -20.21 -0.20 -27.28
N ALA A 638 -20.80 0.87 -27.80
CA ALA A 638 -21.73 0.77 -28.92
C ALA A 638 -20.94 0.49 -30.21
N LYS A 639 -20.86 -0.79 -30.62
CA LYS A 639 -20.37 -1.19 -31.95
C LYS A 639 -21.55 -1.35 -32.91
N ARG A 640 -21.57 -0.59 -34.00
CA ARG A 640 -22.47 -0.82 -35.13
C ARG A 640 -21.82 -1.85 -36.06
N TYR A 641 -22.40 -3.04 -36.16
CA TYR A 641 -22.07 -3.99 -37.23
C TYR A 641 -22.89 -3.60 -38.47
N GLY A 642 -22.26 -3.66 -39.65
CA GLY A 642 -22.78 -3.11 -40.90
C GLY A 642 -24.15 -3.65 -41.34
N GLN A 643 -24.79 -2.88 -42.22
CA GLN A 643 -25.75 -3.43 -43.17
C GLN A 643 -25.02 -3.54 -44.51
N ASN A 644 -25.17 -4.71 -45.14
CA ASN A 644 -24.59 -5.20 -46.40
C ASN A 644 -24.06 -4.16 -47.40
#